data_AF-A0AAF5I2L8-F1
#
_entry.id   AF-A0AAF5I2L8-F1
#
_cell.length_a   1.000
_cell.length_b   1.000
_cell.length_c   1.000
_cell.angle_alpha   90.00
_cell.angle_beta   90.00
_cell.angle_gamma   90.00
#
_symmetry.space_group_name_H-M   'P 1'
#
loop_
_entity.id
_entity.type
_entity.pdbx_description
1 polymer ?
#
loop_
_entity_poly.entity_id
_entity_poly.type
_entity_poly.pdbx_seq_one_letter_code
_entity_poly.pdbx_strand_id
1 'polypeptide(L)'
;IETLYKSSLKRMKICLFLLIISFFKFITPIYEGLTNKEKLHLFGKNSLKVRPKFEEISINNFNGRSLNITIEDASLNLYDIGLHHFLYTNNRSKNLLEEHVYYDKCSKVYKGESTTPKGNIISLTGCKNNLRGLIITNENKMYFIHPIPKKINYGNHVIHKRSISEVLSPENHDCIFNKNYDPFPEDQIESDTLISKLKKIKKLNFIKHINKRDIVNEENEIIIEIAIFADYLMIKHFYDIYGKDDHIKELKRFVIATVNNVDSLYKHQTLNSNIHFRIKRIDIMEKEPLELESTKHDNGEVNKLLKTFCEYQQKMKPTNRNDPKYWDHALLFTGYDIYGGELKNIAGFAPVKGMCSEVRSCTINEGIDFGSVFVVTHEIGHNLGMYHDGQNECHTDCCIMAPSIGSGKTKWSLCSSTEMKIFVQKLGTESNRPPNCLKFSAKKSKNIGVLPGQDYTVNEQCKLFHGKCWNHGLRSNQKLEEICQMIWCTDGGEKFRTSHPALEGTYCGKGKVCFSGKCVESKKNLTIIDGGWSEWKSKSYCNLPDDDQCQNCQIDGQIIIKKEYRYCDNPFPNNGGKLCNGDNIRGKICNEKLCSKSETIQQYIDNICKIKSKLEKNIEINMIEKGLHFEHDLCKVWCFIKSSTSVRTVDDMPDGTPCGHNSFCLNGECKSLICNGTILGGNINDCTTTQNKYLKSLLKTSEWESWLSWSKCTSTKCGEIGYKKRKRICKDSTCPGIDIQETTCKFDCTKIENNWSNWSNWLECSATECDKEGKQIRTRKCLSNKCIGSEIESQSCQKFCLKNYGKFTEWSSWSKCNFTKDCQTSSFRKRRRDCWSTIIPNPVCNGEKEEIQLCPRSEFKNRCNAMEAYIEASVRKTEEIKKYNETDSTLKEGAGKKLLRKIGSINYPIQCTEETVQSASTIQLDSNDIFLISFPNSGIELLENIILQLFNDEINDEYKFPTIEYFGSAVINIHPPPKYLKTYLNFNLCPKLNNCKVIILIRNPKDIVWSMYKHNSGNDNIILPSKDFDDFLNAFMNGETEYGDYFIHFQNLIPLIKNENSLLLTYEQATSDIVTTITKLAKFLNLQDKVSDQKNLFKIVEEVTLHNEFNYNYTIKEWKKCFNEKQSLEMDEKFETFFKGSIIENIFENKMKW
;
A
#
# COMPACT_ATOMS: atom_id res chain seq x y z
N ILE A 1 60.54 24.68 12.37
CA ILE A 1 59.96 24.71 11.00
C ILE A 1 60.30 23.42 10.24
N GLU A 2 61.56 22.95 10.23
CA GLU A 2 61.91 21.63 9.69
C GLU A 2 61.19 20.45 10.37
N THR A 3 60.92 20.53 11.68
CA THR A 3 60.15 19.52 12.42
C THR A 3 58.67 19.47 12.02
N LEU A 4 58.07 20.62 11.70
CA LEU A 4 56.69 20.70 11.21
C LEU A 4 56.57 20.17 9.77
N TYR A 5 57.57 20.44 8.92
CA TYR A 5 57.66 19.85 7.57
C TYR A 5 57.86 18.33 7.59
N LYS A 6 58.62 17.79 8.57
CA LYS A 6 58.75 16.34 8.74
C LYS A 6 57.44 15.66 9.17
N SER A 7 56.54 16.36 9.87
CA SER A 7 55.24 15.79 10.26
C SER A 7 54.21 15.80 9.12
N SER A 8 54.19 16.86 8.28
CA SER A 8 53.29 16.92 7.13
C SER A 8 53.71 15.93 6.04
N LEU A 9 55.01 15.73 5.81
CA LEU A 9 55.48 14.70 4.88
C LEU A 9 55.12 13.28 5.35
N LYS A 10 55.06 13.01 6.66
CA LYS A 10 54.62 11.70 7.17
C LYS A 10 53.12 11.49 6.93
N ARG A 11 52.28 12.50 7.19
CA ARG A 11 50.84 12.41 6.88
C ARG A 11 50.55 12.35 5.38
N MET A 12 51.31 13.09 4.58
CA MET A 12 51.17 13.06 3.12
C MET A 12 51.69 11.75 2.55
N LYS A 13 52.77 11.17 3.08
CA LYS A 13 53.19 9.80 2.73
C LYS A 13 52.18 8.76 3.18
N ILE A 14 51.52 8.89 4.34
CA ILE A 14 50.45 7.96 4.75
C ILE A 14 49.22 8.13 3.87
N CYS A 15 48.83 9.35 3.51
CA CYS A 15 47.70 9.56 2.59
C CYS A 15 48.04 9.11 1.18
N LEU A 16 49.26 9.34 0.68
CA LEU A 16 49.71 8.83 -0.61
C LEU A 16 49.87 7.31 -0.56
N PHE A 17 50.32 6.73 0.56
CA PHE A 17 50.41 5.28 0.74
C PHE A 17 49.03 4.65 0.86
N LEU A 18 48.05 5.32 1.48
CA LEU A 18 46.65 4.88 1.51
C LEU A 18 45.96 5.07 0.15
N LEU A 19 46.27 6.14 -0.59
CA LEU A 19 45.80 6.35 -1.97
C LEU A 19 46.45 5.34 -2.92
N ILE A 20 47.74 5.08 -2.78
CA ILE A 20 48.46 4.05 -3.53
C ILE A 20 47.97 2.66 -3.11
N ILE A 21 47.64 2.40 -1.85
CA ILE A 21 46.99 1.14 -1.43
C ILE A 21 45.57 1.04 -2.01
N SER A 22 44.85 2.16 -2.14
CA SER A 22 43.54 2.19 -2.81
C SER A 22 43.66 1.99 -4.33
N PHE A 23 44.77 2.41 -4.94
CA PHE A 23 45.03 2.27 -6.38
C PHE A 23 45.83 1.01 -6.76
N PHE A 24 46.51 0.37 -5.82
CA PHE A 24 47.37 -0.79 -6.06
C PHE A 24 46.95 -1.99 -5.20
N LYS A 25 46.17 -2.86 -5.84
CA LYS A 25 46.21 -4.32 -5.68
C LYS A 25 46.07 -4.91 -4.27
N PHE A 26 45.48 -4.24 -3.29
CA PHE A 26 45.04 -4.92 -2.06
C PHE A 26 43.60 -5.44 -2.13
N ILE A 27 42.78 -4.95 -3.08
CA ILE A 27 41.45 -5.53 -3.30
C ILE A 27 41.57 -6.95 -3.85
N THR A 28 42.54 -7.25 -4.73
CA THR A 28 42.64 -8.59 -5.33
C THR A 28 43.03 -9.67 -4.31
N PRO A 29 44.04 -9.52 -3.43
CA PRO A 29 44.36 -10.53 -2.42
C PRO A 29 43.27 -10.69 -1.37
N ILE A 30 42.65 -9.58 -0.91
CA ILE A 30 41.52 -9.65 0.01
C ILE A 30 40.35 -10.37 -0.66
N TYR A 31 40.01 -9.98 -1.89
CA TYR A 31 38.98 -10.64 -2.68
C TYR A 31 39.32 -12.11 -2.88
N GLU A 32 40.53 -12.46 -3.32
CA GLU A 32 40.96 -13.84 -3.56
C GLU A 32 40.94 -14.69 -2.28
N GLY A 33 41.27 -14.10 -1.13
CA GLY A 33 41.23 -14.73 0.19
C GLY A 33 39.81 -15.00 0.73
N LEU A 34 38.79 -14.31 0.22
CA LEU A 34 37.40 -14.60 0.58
C LEU A 34 36.93 -15.92 -0.04
N THR A 35 36.19 -16.71 0.73
CA THR A 35 35.47 -17.86 0.21
C THR A 35 34.44 -17.43 -0.83
N ASN A 36 34.04 -18.32 -1.74
CA ASN A 36 33.01 -18.00 -2.74
C ASN A 36 31.69 -17.52 -2.10
N LYS A 37 31.38 -17.97 -0.89
CA LYS A 37 30.21 -17.51 -0.14
C LYS A 37 30.37 -16.07 0.32
N GLU A 38 31.53 -15.71 0.85
CA GLU A 38 31.85 -14.34 1.24
C GLU A 38 31.95 -13.41 0.03
N LYS A 39 32.49 -13.88 -1.10
CA LYS A 39 32.52 -13.14 -2.39
C LYS A 39 31.11 -12.83 -2.89
N LEU A 40 30.22 -13.82 -2.87
CA LEU A 40 28.80 -13.64 -3.19
C LEU A 40 28.10 -12.72 -2.20
N HIS A 41 28.34 -12.88 -0.89
CA HIS A 41 27.71 -12.07 0.14
C HIS A 41 28.13 -10.59 0.07
N LEU A 42 29.43 -10.32 -0.11
CA LEU A 42 29.99 -8.97 -0.08
C LEU A 42 29.92 -8.25 -1.44
N PHE A 43 30.03 -8.97 -2.56
CA PHE A 43 30.16 -8.36 -3.89
C PHE A 43 29.09 -8.80 -4.89
N GLY A 44 28.23 -9.77 -4.54
CA GLY A 44 27.24 -10.35 -5.46
C GLY A 44 27.85 -11.17 -6.61
N LYS A 45 29.19 -11.32 -6.66
CA LYS A 45 29.92 -11.97 -7.76
C LYS A 45 31.21 -12.63 -7.30
N ASN A 46 31.58 -13.72 -7.97
CA ASN A 46 32.75 -14.56 -7.65
C ASN A 46 33.97 -14.35 -8.57
N SER A 47 33.89 -13.44 -9.55
CA SER A 47 35.01 -13.12 -10.44
C SER A 47 35.05 -11.62 -10.75
N LEU A 48 36.26 -11.05 -10.71
CA LEU A 48 36.56 -9.70 -11.21
C LEU A 48 36.82 -9.66 -12.73
N LYS A 49 36.94 -10.82 -13.40
CA LYS A 49 37.30 -10.91 -14.84
C LYS A 49 36.11 -10.77 -15.79
N VAL A 50 34.87 -10.82 -15.30
CA VAL A 50 33.69 -10.66 -16.16
C VAL A 50 33.45 -9.17 -16.39
N ARG A 51 33.82 -8.68 -17.58
CA ARG A 51 33.42 -7.34 -18.03
C ARG A 51 31.87 -7.30 -18.08
N PRO A 52 31.24 -6.24 -17.55
CA PRO A 52 29.81 -6.00 -17.70
C PRO A 52 29.36 -6.18 -19.15
N LYS A 53 28.23 -6.87 -19.38
CA LYS A 53 27.56 -6.82 -20.68
C LYS A 53 26.59 -5.65 -20.65
N PHE A 54 26.81 -4.76 -21.59
CA PHE A 54 26.04 -3.55 -21.77
C PHE A 54 25.08 -3.78 -22.94
N GLU A 55 23.77 -3.71 -22.69
CA GLU A 55 22.76 -3.65 -23.76
C GLU A 55 22.37 -2.18 -23.97
N GLU A 56 22.52 -1.68 -25.19
CA GLU A 56 21.92 -0.41 -25.58
C GLU A 56 20.44 -0.61 -25.88
N ILE A 57 19.61 0.02 -25.06
CA ILE A 57 18.18 0.14 -25.29
C ILE A 57 17.93 1.51 -25.91
N SER A 58 17.54 1.52 -27.18
CA SER A 58 17.04 2.71 -27.87
C SER A 58 15.52 2.77 -27.77
N ILE A 59 15.01 3.72 -27.00
CA ILE A 59 13.57 3.94 -26.86
C ILE A 59 13.21 5.12 -27.78
N ASN A 60 12.50 4.81 -28.85
CA ASN A 60 12.13 5.79 -29.87
C ASN A 60 10.72 6.31 -29.60
N ASN A 61 10.63 7.58 -29.22
CA ASN A 61 9.36 8.29 -29.06
C ASN A 61 8.78 8.71 -30.43
N PHE A 62 7.47 8.92 -30.49
CA PHE A 62 6.74 9.47 -31.65
C PHE A 62 7.37 10.74 -32.24
N ASN A 63 7.96 11.59 -31.39
CA ASN A 63 8.46 12.91 -31.75
C ASN A 63 9.88 12.86 -32.37
N GLY A 64 10.41 11.66 -32.70
CA GLY A 64 11.77 11.47 -33.19
C GLY A 64 12.88 11.55 -32.12
N ARG A 65 12.53 11.87 -30.86
CA ARG A 65 13.48 11.82 -29.73
C ARG A 65 13.74 10.36 -29.36
N SER A 66 15.00 9.91 -29.51
CA SER A 66 15.49 8.60 -29.05
C SER A 66 16.20 8.74 -27.71
N LEU A 67 15.77 8.00 -26.70
CA LEU A 67 16.51 7.85 -25.45
C LEU A 67 17.38 6.58 -25.57
N ASN A 68 18.67 6.76 -25.80
CA ASN A 68 19.64 5.66 -25.84
C ASN A 68 20.20 5.45 -24.44
N ILE A 69 19.94 4.28 -23.87
CA ILE A 69 20.41 3.95 -22.53
C ILE A 69 21.16 2.66 -22.60
N THR A 70 22.40 2.70 -22.15
CA THR A 70 23.20 1.51 -21.97
C THR A 70 23.01 1.01 -20.54
N ILE A 71 22.46 -0.18 -20.38
CA ILE A 71 22.26 -0.81 -19.07
C ILE A 71 23.21 -1.98 -18.96
N GLU A 72 23.85 -2.11 -17.80
CA GLU A 72 24.47 -3.37 -17.42
C GLU A 72 23.35 -4.40 -17.23
N ASP A 73 23.36 -5.47 -18.01
CA ASP A 73 22.33 -6.50 -17.95
C ASP A 73 22.27 -7.12 -16.54
N ALA A 74 21.31 -6.66 -15.75
CA ALA A 74 21.11 -7.04 -14.36
C ALA A 74 19.97 -8.05 -14.19
N SER A 75 19.53 -8.68 -15.29
CA SER A 75 18.53 -9.76 -15.34
C SER A 75 18.86 -10.98 -14.46
N LEU A 76 20.00 -10.97 -13.77
CA LEU A 76 20.64 -12.15 -13.23
C LEU A 76 20.38 -12.44 -11.75
N ASN A 77 19.50 -11.71 -11.06
CA ASN A 77 19.32 -11.90 -9.59
C ASN A 77 17.88 -11.93 -9.03
N LEU A 78 16.84 -12.15 -9.84
CA LEU A 78 15.49 -12.43 -9.30
C LEU A 78 14.92 -13.70 -9.93
N TYR A 79 14.97 -14.78 -9.15
CA TYR A 79 14.11 -15.97 -9.15
C TYR A 79 13.07 -16.08 -10.29
N ASP A 80 13.33 -17.03 -11.19
CA ASP A 80 12.38 -17.87 -11.95
C ASP A 80 11.04 -17.26 -12.40
N ILE A 81 11.05 -16.10 -13.07
CA ILE A 81 9.98 -15.75 -14.02
C ILE A 81 10.22 -16.53 -15.32
N GLY A 82 9.98 -17.84 -15.28
CA GLY A 82 10.08 -18.74 -16.43
C GLY A 82 9.00 -18.44 -17.48
N LEU A 83 9.35 -17.65 -18.50
CA LEU A 83 8.59 -17.51 -19.74
C LEU A 83 9.15 -18.53 -20.74
N HIS A 84 8.65 -19.76 -20.70
CA HIS A 84 8.97 -20.79 -21.68
C HIS A 84 7.99 -20.71 -22.86
N HIS A 85 8.41 -20.06 -23.95
CA HIS A 85 7.71 -20.08 -25.22
C HIS A 85 8.61 -20.83 -26.21
N PHE A 86 8.13 -21.99 -26.67
CA PHE A 86 8.78 -22.87 -27.64
C PHE A 86 7.88 -22.92 -28.87
N LEU A 87 8.27 -22.27 -29.98
CA LEU A 87 7.64 -22.46 -31.29
C LEU A 87 8.67 -23.03 -32.27
N TYR A 88 8.54 -24.33 -32.55
CA TYR A 88 9.17 -25.01 -33.67
C TYR A 88 8.32 -24.81 -34.93
N THR A 89 8.98 -24.37 -35.99
CA THR A 89 8.43 -24.17 -37.33
C THR A 89 8.48 -25.47 -38.13
N ASN A 90 7.37 -25.86 -38.75
CA ASN A 90 7.35 -26.80 -39.87
C ASN A 90 6.54 -26.17 -41.01
N ASN A 91 7.26 -25.83 -42.08
CA ASN A 91 6.80 -25.70 -43.47
C ASN A 91 5.48 -24.94 -43.73
N ARG A 92 5.58 -23.64 -44.06
CA ARG A 92 5.03 -23.06 -45.32
C ARG A 92 5.36 -21.57 -45.46
N SER A 93 5.86 -21.22 -46.65
CA SER A 93 5.71 -19.93 -47.35
C SER A 93 6.21 -18.63 -46.68
N LYS A 94 7.53 -18.45 -46.69
CA LYS A 94 8.32 -17.32 -47.26
C LYS A 94 7.92 -15.83 -47.14
N ASN A 95 6.81 -15.39 -46.54
CA ASN A 95 6.52 -13.94 -46.42
C ASN A 95 6.05 -13.45 -45.03
N LEU A 96 6.15 -14.28 -43.99
CA LEU A 96 5.84 -13.87 -42.59
C LEU A 96 7.06 -13.96 -41.66
N LEU A 97 8.26 -14.17 -42.21
CA LEU A 97 9.50 -14.40 -41.47
C LEU A 97 9.95 -13.19 -40.62
N GLU A 98 9.40 -11.99 -40.82
CA GLU A 98 9.78 -10.82 -40.02
C GLU A 98 8.97 -10.67 -38.72
N GLU A 99 7.77 -11.24 -38.60
CA GLU A 99 6.99 -11.09 -37.37
C GLU A 99 7.32 -12.15 -36.29
N HIS A 100 7.81 -13.33 -36.69
CA HIS A 100 8.03 -14.47 -35.80
C HIS A 100 9.22 -14.32 -34.82
N VAL A 101 10.15 -13.41 -35.07
CA VAL A 101 11.33 -13.22 -34.18
C VAL A 101 11.01 -12.25 -33.03
N TYR A 102 9.81 -11.69 -32.98
CA TYR A 102 9.56 -10.53 -32.14
C TYR A 102 9.11 -10.82 -30.70
N TYR A 103 8.24 -11.81 -30.47
CA TYR A 103 7.56 -11.93 -29.16
C TYR A 103 8.23 -12.88 -28.15
N ASP A 104 8.96 -13.92 -28.56
CA ASP A 104 9.70 -14.79 -27.62
C ASP A 104 10.85 -14.08 -26.90
N LYS A 105 11.35 -12.99 -27.49
CA LYS A 105 12.36 -12.15 -26.84
C LYS A 105 11.75 -11.08 -25.93
N CYS A 106 10.43 -10.99 -25.81
CA CYS A 106 9.70 -9.90 -25.15
C CYS A 106 9.36 -10.11 -23.69
N SER A 107 10.18 -10.88 -23.00
CA SER A 107 10.04 -11.24 -21.58
C SER A 107 11.10 -10.59 -20.69
N LYS A 108 12.04 -9.81 -21.26
CA LYS A 108 13.19 -9.29 -20.51
C LYS A 108 12.73 -8.33 -19.43
N VAL A 109 13.38 -8.36 -18.28
CA VAL A 109 13.20 -7.40 -17.19
C VAL A 109 14.53 -6.70 -16.96
N TYR A 110 14.55 -5.38 -17.08
CA TYR A 110 15.71 -4.54 -16.88
C TYR A 110 15.54 -3.78 -15.57
N LYS A 111 16.36 -4.08 -14.56
CA LYS A 111 16.35 -3.35 -13.28
C LYS A 111 17.77 -3.01 -12.84
N GLY A 112 18.09 -1.74 -12.63
CA GLY A 112 19.44 -1.34 -12.20
C GLY A 112 19.79 0.10 -12.55
N GLU A 113 21.07 0.45 -12.47
CA GLU A 113 21.57 1.77 -12.88
C GLU A 113 22.15 1.70 -14.30
N SER A 114 21.90 2.69 -15.15
CA SER A 114 22.54 2.78 -16.47
C SER A 114 24.01 3.15 -16.35
N THR A 115 24.80 2.71 -17.32
CA THR A 115 26.21 3.09 -17.44
C THR A 115 26.45 4.29 -18.32
N THR A 116 25.61 4.48 -19.34
CA THR A 116 25.67 5.64 -20.24
C THR A 116 24.25 6.08 -20.61
N PRO A 117 23.80 7.26 -20.14
CA PRO A 117 24.40 8.11 -19.09
C PRO A 117 24.51 7.36 -17.75
N LYS A 118 25.53 7.62 -16.93
CA LYS A 118 25.63 7.00 -15.60
C LYS A 118 24.63 7.64 -14.61
N GLY A 119 24.03 6.84 -13.73
CA GLY A 119 23.15 7.34 -12.67
C GLY A 119 21.65 7.20 -12.92
N ASN A 120 21.20 6.71 -14.08
CA ASN A 120 19.76 6.52 -14.29
C ASN A 120 19.31 5.19 -13.70
N ILE A 121 18.32 5.19 -12.82
CA ILE A 121 17.69 3.99 -12.25
C ILE A 121 16.65 3.47 -13.23
N ILE A 122 16.60 2.18 -13.50
CA ILE A 122 15.76 1.59 -14.55
C ILE A 122 14.96 0.44 -13.96
N SER A 123 13.73 0.29 -14.43
CA SER A 123 12.81 -0.82 -14.17
C SER A 123 11.88 -1.03 -15.38
N LEU A 124 12.37 -1.69 -16.43
CA LEU A 124 11.60 -2.00 -17.65
C LEU A 124 11.27 -3.49 -17.75
N THR A 125 10.22 -3.82 -18.49
CA THR A 125 9.84 -5.16 -18.90
C THR A 125 9.46 -5.17 -20.39
N GLY A 126 9.72 -6.26 -21.11
CA GLY A 126 9.43 -6.36 -22.54
C GLY A 126 10.69 -6.39 -23.41
N CYS A 127 10.56 -6.14 -24.71
CA CYS A 127 11.69 -6.06 -25.64
C CYS A 127 11.41 -5.12 -26.80
N LYS A 128 12.48 -4.59 -27.41
CA LYS A 128 12.42 -3.74 -28.61
C LYS A 128 11.24 -2.76 -28.49
N ASN A 129 10.18 -2.88 -29.29
CA ASN A 129 9.01 -2.01 -29.41
C ASN A 129 7.90 -2.31 -28.39
N ASN A 130 8.03 -3.39 -27.62
CA ASN A 130 7.05 -3.79 -26.61
C ASN A 130 7.54 -3.52 -25.17
N LEU A 131 8.47 -2.57 -24.98
CA LEU A 131 8.98 -2.23 -23.65
C LEU A 131 7.92 -1.44 -22.86
N ARG A 132 7.79 -1.77 -21.58
CA ARG A 132 6.95 -1.09 -20.61
C ARG A 132 7.70 -0.93 -19.30
N GLY A 133 7.56 0.19 -18.60
CA GLY A 133 8.11 0.34 -17.26
C GLY A 133 8.55 1.75 -16.93
N LEU A 134 9.56 1.90 -16.07
CA LEU A 134 10.04 3.17 -15.52
C LEU A 134 11.55 3.31 -15.71
N ILE A 135 12.02 4.52 -16.00
CA ILE A 135 13.42 4.96 -15.91
C ILE A 135 13.44 6.25 -15.10
N ILE A 136 14.35 6.41 -14.16
CA ILE A 136 14.60 7.63 -13.40
C ILE A 136 15.99 8.10 -13.79
N THR A 137 16.17 9.28 -14.38
CA THR A 137 17.50 9.76 -14.74
C THR A 137 18.26 10.29 -13.53
N ASN A 138 19.57 10.42 -13.67
CA ASN A 138 20.46 11.11 -12.74
C ASN A 138 20.07 12.57 -12.46
N GLU A 139 19.39 13.22 -13.41
CA GLU A 139 18.76 14.53 -13.25
C GLU A 139 17.40 14.46 -12.53
N ASN A 140 17.08 13.33 -11.89
CA ASN A 140 15.79 13.09 -11.24
C ASN A 140 14.61 13.23 -12.22
N LYS A 141 14.69 12.70 -13.45
CA LYS A 141 13.54 12.64 -14.38
C LYS A 141 13.02 11.21 -14.54
N MET A 142 11.77 10.96 -14.17
CA MET A 142 11.06 9.70 -14.29
C MET A 142 10.38 9.53 -15.66
N TYR A 143 10.89 8.68 -16.54
CA TYR A 143 10.27 8.28 -17.79
C TYR A 143 9.48 6.97 -17.62
N PHE A 144 8.16 7.00 -17.78
CA PHE A 144 7.37 5.78 -17.98
C PHE A 144 7.37 5.40 -19.46
N ILE A 145 7.42 4.11 -19.76
CA ILE A 145 7.38 3.60 -21.13
C ILE A 145 6.14 2.74 -21.29
N HIS A 146 5.40 2.92 -22.38
CA HIS A 146 4.35 2.02 -22.85
C HIS A 146 4.57 1.69 -24.33
N PRO A 147 4.25 0.47 -24.78
CA PRO A 147 4.36 0.14 -26.19
C PRO A 147 3.18 0.66 -26.99
N ILE A 148 3.43 1.04 -28.25
CA ILE A 148 2.38 1.51 -29.16
C ILE A 148 1.84 0.30 -29.96
N PRO A 149 0.52 0.17 -30.15
CA PRO A 149 -0.04 -0.82 -31.07
C PRO A 149 0.55 -0.66 -32.48
N LYS A 150 0.99 -1.78 -33.10
CA LYS A 150 1.73 -1.82 -34.38
C LYS A 150 1.14 -1.03 -35.57
N LYS A 151 -0.11 -0.57 -35.51
CA LYS A 151 -0.76 0.13 -36.64
C LYS A 151 -0.48 1.64 -36.70
N ILE A 152 0.30 2.20 -35.78
CA ILE A 152 0.73 3.59 -35.84
C ILE A 152 2.19 3.64 -36.31
N ASN A 153 2.43 4.24 -37.48
CA ASN A 153 3.71 4.19 -38.21
C ASN A 153 4.81 5.13 -37.65
N TYR A 154 4.64 5.65 -36.44
CA TYR A 154 5.48 6.72 -35.87
C TYR A 154 6.10 6.30 -34.53
N GLY A 155 7.17 5.52 -34.59
CA GLY A 155 7.86 5.07 -33.38
C GLY A 155 7.20 3.89 -32.68
N ASN A 156 7.84 3.45 -31.61
CA ASN A 156 7.61 2.13 -31.02
C ASN A 156 7.08 2.19 -29.58
N HIS A 157 7.36 3.31 -28.90
CA HIS A 157 6.94 3.52 -27.52
C HIS A 157 6.36 4.89 -27.30
N VAL A 158 5.38 4.93 -26.41
CA VAL A 158 4.98 6.11 -25.67
C VAL A 158 5.96 6.28 -24.51
N ILE A 159 6.70 7.39 -24.47
CA ILE A 159 7.54 7.75 -23.32
C ILE A 159 6.88 8.90 -22.57
N HIS A 160 6.50 8.68 -21.32
CA HIS A 160 5.95 9.69 -20.41
C HIS A 160 7.06 10.23 -19.54
N LYS A 161 7.48 11.48 -19.74
CA LYS A 161 8.42 12.13 -18.82
C LYS A 161 7.65 12.74 -17.66
N ARG A 162 8.04 12.42 -16.45
CA ARG A 162 7.78 13.16 -15.20
C ARG A 162 9.13 13.61 -14.68
N SER A 163 9.25 14.75 -14.02
CA SER A 163 10.41 15.02 -13.17
C SER A 163 10.09 14.64 -11.73
N ILE A 164 11.06 14.10 -10.98
CA ILE A 164 10.95 13.94 -9.52
C ILE A 164 10.81 15.31 -8.89
N SER A 165 11.49 16.33 -9.42
CA SER A 165 11.23 17.72 -9.03
C SER A 165 9.85 18.20 -9.49
N GLU A 166 9.09 17.46 -10.29
CA GLU A 166 7.69 17.78 -10.61
C GLU A 166 6.71 17.02 -9.70
N VAL A 167 7.04 15.76 -9.38
CA VAL A 167 6.29 14.94 -8.41
C VAL A 167 6.50 15.44 -6.98
N LEU A 168 7.71 15.92 -6.66
CA LEU A 168 8.10 16.42 -5.34
C LEU A 168 8.16 17.94 -5.26
N SER A 169 8.15 18.70 -6.37
CA SER A 169 7.89 20.13 -6.20
C SER A 169 6.38 20.31 -5.96
N PRO A 170 6.02 21.08 -4.93
CA PRO A 170 4.65 21.53 -4.77
C PRO A 170 4.16 22.32 -6.01
N GLU A 171 5.08 22.87 -6.80
CA GLU A 171 4.77 23.80 -7.88
C GLU A 171 4.46 23.14 -9.23
N ASN A 172 4.92 21.92 -9.49
CA ASN A 172 4.78 21.28 -10.81
C ASN A 172 3.79 20.08 -10.80
N HIS A 173 2.79 20.17 -9.93
CA HIS A 173 1.50 19.47 -10.08
C HIS A 173 0.72 20.02 -11.30
N ASP A 174 1.40 20.30 -12.41
CA ASP A 174 0.84 20.80 -13.66
C ASP A 174 0.11 19.64 -14.36
N CYS A 175 -1.01 19.24 -13.78
CA CYS A 175 -2.17 18.92 -14.59
C CYS A 175 -2.37 20.06 -15.61
N ILE A 176 -2.80 19.74 -16.82
CA ILE A 176 -3.06 20.74 -17.88
C ILE A 176 -4.10 21.79 -17.44
N PHE A 177 -4.84 21.51 -16.37
CA PHE A 177 -5.64 22.52 -15.68
C PHE A 177 -4.75 23.61 -15.06
N ASN A 178 -4.70 24.75 -15.74
CA ASN A 178 -4.24 25.99 -15.15
C ASN A 178 -5.42 26.68 -14.47
N LYS A 179 -5.30 26.95 -13.15
CA LYS A 179 -6.29 27.70 -12.36
C LYS A 179 -6.73 29.02 -13.00
N ASN A 180 -5.88 29.61 -13.87
CA ASN A 180 -6.19 30.83 -14.60
C ASN A 180 -7.30 30.67 -15.67
N TYR A 181 -7.68 29.44 -16.03
CA TYR A 181 -8.82 29.16 -16.92
C TYR A 181 -10.15 28.98 -16.18
N ASP A 182 -10.14 29.09 -14.85
CA ASP A 182 -11.35 29.12 -14.05
C ASP A 182 -12.20 30.36 -14.41
N PRO A 183 -13.45 30.19 -14.87
CA PRO A 183 -14.32 31.32 -15.19
C PRO A 183 -14.75 32.12 -13.95
N PHE A 184 -14.66 31.56 -12.75
CA PHE A 184 -15.20 32.15 -11.51
C PHE A 184 -14.21 32.03 -10.32
N PRO A 185 -12.99 32.59 -10.40
CA PRO A 185 -11.95 32.42 -9.38
C PRO A 185 -12.34 32.93 -7.98
N GLU A 186 -13.31 33.85 -7.90
CA GLU A 186 -13.86 34.36 -6.64
C GLU A 186 -14.52 33.27 -5.78
N ASP A 187 -15.05 32.21 -6.40
CA ASP A 187 -15.64 31.07 -5.66
C ASP A 187 -14.59 30.32 -4.85
N GLN A 188 -13.35 30.27 -5.34
CA GLN A 188 -12.25 29.62 -4.64
C GLN A 188 -11.93 30.35 -3.34
N ILE A 189 -11.86 31.69 -3.38
CA ILE A 189 -11.61 32.53 -2.19
C ILE A 189 -12.71 32.32 -1.14
N GLU A 190 -13.96 32.27 -1.57
CA GLU A 190 -15.09 31.99 -0.68
C GLU A 190 -15.01 30.58 -0.08
N SER A 191 -14.68 29.58 -0.92
CA SER A 191 -14.49 28.19 -0.49
C SER A 191 -13.38 28.08 0.55
N ASP A 192 -12.19 28.61 0.26
CA ASP A 192 -11.04 28.58 1.17
C ASP A 192 -11.37 29.30 2.49
N THR A 193 -12.05 30.45 2.42
CA THR A 193 -12.51 31.17 3.61
C THR A 193 -13.48 30.33 4.44
N LEU A 194 -14.42 29.66 3.78
CA LEU A 194 -15.40 28.79 4.43
C LEU A 194 -14.73 27.52 4.99
N ILE A 195 -13.80 26.91 4.27
CA ILE A 195 -13.03 25.74 4.71
C ILE A 195 -12.16 26.11 5.90
N SER A 196 -11.46 27.24 5.86
CA SER A 196 -10.67 27.76 6.97
C SER A 196 -11.56 27.98 8.21
N LYS A 197 -12.74 28.58 8.02
CA LYS A 197 -13.76 28.70 9.07
C LYS A 197 -14.26 27.33 9.54
N LEU A 198 -14.56 26.38 8.65
CA LEU A 198 -15.04 25.05 8.97
C LEU A 198 -13.99 24.19 9.65
N LYS A 199 -12.70 24.38 9.36
CA LYS A 199 -11.59 23.74 10.07
C LYS A 199 -11.40 24.37 11.44
N LYS A 200 -11.53 25.69 11.57
CA LYS A 200 -11.58 26.39 12.86
C LYS A 200 -12.82 26.01 13.68
N ILE A 201 -13.96 25.76 13.06
CA ILE A 201 -15.21 25.31 13.70
C ILE A 201 -15.20 23.80 13.94
N LYS A 202 -14.50 22.99 13.13
CA LYS A 202 -14.22 21.59 13.49
C LYS A 202 -13.26 21.49 14.68
N LYS A 203 -12.51 22.56 14.98
CA LYS A 203 -11.89 22.76 16.30
C LYS A 203 -12.93 23.21 17.35
N LEU A 204 -13.86 24.12 17.02
CA LEU A 204 -14.95 24.58 17.91
C LEU A 204 -16.34 23.99 17.57
N ASN A 205 -16.59 22.77 18.03
CA ASN A 205 -17.90 22.18 18.34
C ASN A 205 -18.98 21.95 17.26
N PHE A 206 -19.60 20.78 17.43
CA PHE A 206 -20.76 20.25 16.73
C PHE A 206 -21.92 20.06 17.74
N ILE A 207 -22.55 21.12 18.27
CA ILE A 207 -23.85 20.99 18.97
C ILE A 207 -24.80 22.13 18.56
N LYS A 208 -25.72 21.79 17.64
CA LYS A 208 -27.08 22.33 17.42
C LYS A 208 -27.37 23.75 16.87
N HIS A 209 -26.41 24.65 16.63
CA HIS A 209 -26.78 26.04 16.23
C HIS A 209 -26.27 26.60 14.90
N ILE A 210 -25.94 25.75 13.91
CA ILE A 210 -26.07 26.23 12.51
C ILE A 210 -27.51 25.98 12.09
N ASN A 211 -28.28 27.04 12.26
CA ASN A 211 -29.57 27.28 11.62
C ASN A 211 -29.65 26.59 10.26
N LYS A 212 -30.81 26.01 9.99
CA LYS A 212 -31.41 25.78 8.67
C LYS A 212 -31.43 27.07 7.80
N ARG A 213 -30.28 27.70 7.57
CA ARG A 213 -30.10 28.69 6.53
C ARG A 213 -29.85 27.90 5.26
N ASP A 214 -30.92 27.61 4.52
CA ASP A 214 -31.05 27.47 3.07
C ASP A 214 -29.95 26.78 2.23
N ILE A 215 -29.02 26.05 2.86
CA ILE A 215 -28.00 25.24 2.20
C ILE A 215 -28.72 24.07 1.55
N VAL A 216 -29.00 24.16 0.24
CA VAL A 216 -29.60 23.13 -0.63
C VAL A 216 -30.35 22.10 0.18
N ASN A 217 -31.62 22.40 0.51
CA ASN A 217 -32.50 21.60 1.37
C ASN A 217 -32.05 20.12 1.38
N GLU A 218 -31.30 19.69 2.41
CA GLU A 218 -30.49 18.43 2.37
C GLU A 218 -31.36 17.18 2.10
N GLU A 219 -32.68 17.33 2.25
CA GLU A 219 -33.69 16.33 1.93
C GLU A 219 -33.85 16.07 0.43
N ASN A 220 -33.53 17.04 -0.43
CA ASN A 220 -33.70 16.95 -1.88
C ASN A 220 -32.49 16.30 -2.58
N GLU A 221 -32.78 15.39 -3.50
CA GLU A 221 -31.81 14.79 -4.41
C GLU A 221 -31.58 15.69 -5.62
N ILE A 222 -30.31 15.94 -5.95
CA ILE A 222 -29.88 16.68 -7.14
C ILE A 222 -29.69 15.68 -8.28
N ILE A 223 -30.49 15.79 -9.32
CA ILE A 223 -30.47 14.90 -10.47
C ILE A 223 -29.66 15.55 -11.58
N ILE A 224 -28.61 14.85 -12.03
CA ILE A 224 -27.79 15.20 -13.20
C ILE A 224 -28.17 14.24 -14.33
N GLU A 225 -28.76 14.77 -15.39
CA GLU A 225 -29.14 13.98 -16.56
C GLU A 225 -27.96 13.91 -17.56
N ILE A 226 -27.46 12.71 -17.86
CA ILE A 226 -26.22 12.53 -18.63
C ILE A 226 -26.48 11.85 -19.99
N ALA A 227 -25.79 12.33 -21.03
CA ALA A 227 -25.64 11.63 -22.30
C ALA A 227 -24.24 11.01 -22.39
N ILE A 228 -24.18 9.73 -22.72
CA ILE A 228 -22.93 8.98 -22.80
C ILE A 228 -22.65 8.65 -24.25
N PHE A 229 -21.41 8.84 -24.67
CA PHE A 229 -20.91 8.60 -26.00
C PHE A 229 -19.74 7.60 -25.90
N ALA A 230 -19.70 6.61 -26.78
CA ALA A 230 -18.56 5.71 -26.93
C ALA A 230 -18.11 5.72 -28.38
N ASP A 231 -16.82 6.01 -28.62
CA ASP A 231 -16.31 6.12 -29.99
C ASP A 231 -16.11 4.75 -30.67
N TYR A 232 -15.72 4.77 -31.94
CA TYR A 232 -15.51 3.54 -32.71
C TYR A 232 -14.29 2.73 -32.22
N LEU A 233 -13.32 3.35 -31.55
CA LEU A 233 -12.15 2.66 -30.99
C LEU A 233 -12.53 1.85 -29.74
N MET A 234 -13.47 2.36 -28.94
CA MET A 234 -14.10 1.59 -27.86
C MET A 234 -14.79 0.33 -28.39
N ILE A 235 -15.55 0.46 -29.47
CA ILE A 235 -16.21 -0.69 -30.11
C ILE A 235 -15.17 -1.72 -30.57
N LYS A 236 -14.10 -1.25 -31.21
CA LYS A 236 -12.99 -2.11 -31.66
C LYS A 236 -12.30 -2.81 -30.49
N HIS A 237 -12.05 -2.10 -29.39
CA HIS A 237 -11.46 -2.68 -28.18
C HIS A 237 -12.33 -3.82 -27.63
N PHE A 238 -13.63 -3.60 -27.49
CA PHE A 238 -14.55 -4.63 -27.03
C PHE A 238 -14.74 -5.76 -28.06
N TYR A 239 -14.62 -5.47 -29.36
CA TYR A 239 -14.61 -6.48 -30.42
C TYR A 239 -13.42 -7.43 -30.28
N ASP A 240 -12.23 -6.89 -30.01
CA ASP A 240 -11.02 -7.69 -29.83
C ASP A 240 -11.09 -8.59 -28.57
N ILE A 241 -11.81 -8.14 -27.53
CA ILE A 241 -11.99 -8.90 -26.29
C ILE A 241 -13.13 -9.94 -26.40
N TYR A 242 -14.32 -9.53 -26.83
CA TYR A 242 -15.53 -10.35 -26.75
C TYR A 242 -15.96 -10.95 -28.09
N GLY A 243 -15.36 -10.53 -29.20
CA GLY A 243 -15.70 -10.99 -30.53
C GLY A 243 -16.96 -10.35 -31.10
N LYS A 244 -17.28 -10.74 -32.34
CA LYS A 244 -18.31 -10.09 -33.17
C LYS A 244 -19.70 -10.11 -32.55
N ASP A 245 -20.09 -11.19 -31.88
CA ASP A 245 -21.49 -11.36 -31.46
C ASP A 245 -21.81 -10.66 -30.13
N ASP A 246 -20.82 -10.54 -29.22
CA ASP A 246 -21.05 -10.02 -27.86
C ASP A 246 -20.49 -8.61 -27.60
N HIS A 247 -19.61 -8.08 -28.44
CA HIS A 247 -18.89 -6.83 -28.13
C HIS A 247 -19.76 -5.60 -27.83
N ILE A 248 -20.82 -5.34 -28.61
CA ILE A 248 -21.72 -4.21 -28.36
C ILE A 248 -22.50 -4.39 -27.06
N LYS A 249 -22.90 -5.64 -26.77
CA LYS A 249 -23.62 -5.97 -25.53
C LYS A 249 -22.72 -5.74 -24.32
N GLU A 250 -21.48 -6.23 -24.36
CA GLU A 250 -20.52 -6.05 -23.26
C GLU A 250 -20.04 -4.60 -23.12
N LEU A 251 -19.92 -3.85 -24.22
CA LEU A 251 -19.66 -2.41 -24.19
C LEU A 251 -20.79 -1.65 -23.49
N LYS A 252 -22.07 -1.96 -23.81
CA LYS A 252 -23.23 -1.36 -23.13
C LYS A 252 -23.25 -1.72 -21.64
N ARG A 253 -22.98 -2.98 -21.29
CA ARG A 253 -22.90 -3.45 -19.90
C ARG A 253 -21.81 -2.70 -19.13
N PHE A 254 -20.63 -2.54 -19.72
CA PHE A 254 -19.51 -1.78 -19.16
C PHE A 254 -19.89 -0.32 -18.91
N VAL A 255 -20.42 0.37 -19.92
CA VAL A 255 -20.83 1.78 -19.80
C VAL A 255 -21.84 1.99 -18.68
N ILE A 256 -22.86 1.13 -18.60
CA ILE A 256 -23.89 1.21 -17.56
C ILE A 256 -23.30 0.94 -16.17
N ALA A 257 -22.47 -0.09 -16.03
CA ALA A 257 -21.82 -0.42 -14.77
C ALA A 257 -20.90 0.72 -14.29
N THR A 258 -20.14 1.33 -15.21
CA THR A 258 -19.28 2.48 -14.91
C THR A 258 -20.08 3.65 -14.38
N VAL A 259 -21.16 4.07 -15.06
CA VAL A 259 -21.98 5.20 -14.61
C VAL A 259 -22.75 4.89 -13.32
N ASN A 260 -23.23 3.66 -13.13
CA ASN A 260 -23.86 3.25 -11.87
C ASN A 260 -22.86 3.28 -10.70
N ASN A 261 -21.58 3.01 -10.95
CA ASN A 261 -20.54 3.11 -9.92
C ASN A 261 -20.20 4.56 -9.61
N VAL A 262 -20.11 5.41 -10.63
CA VAL A 262 -19.98 6.87 -10.47
C VAL A 262 -21.13 7.42 -9.62
N ASP A 263 -22.38 7.06 -9.94
CA ASP A 263 -23.57 7.43 -9.14
C ASP A 263 -23.43 7.04 -7.67
N SER A 264 -22.89 5.85 -7.41
CA SER A 264 -22.68 5.35 -6.05
C SER A 264 -21.59 6.15 -5.31
N LEU A 265 -20.50 6.52 -5.98
CA LEU A 265 -19.43 7.35 -5.41
C LEU A 265 -19.89 8.78 -5.10
N TYR A 266 -20.79 9.35 -5.90
CA TYR A 266 -21.40 10.65 -5.62
C TYR A 266 -22.44 10.63 -4.50
N LYS A 267 -22.96 9.45 -4.14
CA LYS A 267 -23.80 9.25 -2.94
C LYS A 267 -22.99 9.02 -1.67
N HIS A 268 -21.66 9.11 -1.73
CA HIS A 268 -20.79 8.92 -0.58
C HIS A 268 -21.04 9.99 0.50
N GLN A 269 -21.18 9.57 1.75
CA GLN A 269 -21.56 10.44 2.89
C GLN A 269 -20.63 11.65 3.09
N THR A 270 -19.34 11.53 2.74
CA THR A 270 -18.39 12.65 2.90
C THR A 270 -18.58 13.78 1.90
N LEU A 271 -19.32 13.56 0.81
CA LEU A 271 -19.72 14.65 -0.08
C LEU A 271 -20.79 15.54 0.56
N ASN A 272 -21.60 14.94 1.45
CA ASN A 272 -22.76 15.55 2.09
C ASN A 272 -23.68 16.28 1.10
N SER A 273 -23.92 15.66 -0.05
CA SER A 273 -24.93 16.06 -1.04
C SER A 273 -25.54 14.79 -1.66
N ASN A 274 -26.84 14.83 -1.96
CA ASN A 274 -27.56 13.69 -2.56
C ASN A 274 -27.57 13.83 -4.08
N ILE A 275 -26.42 13.70 -4.74
CA ILE A 275 -26.36 13.71 -6.22
C ILE A 275 -26.77 12.34 -6.76
N HIS A 276 -27.55 12.36 -7.84
CA HIS A 276 -27.97 11.18 -8.59
C HIS A 276 -27.83 11.39 -10.10
N PHE A 277 -27.19 10.44 -10.79
CA PHE A 277 -27.05 10.46 -12.24
C PHE A 277 -28.16 9.67 -12.92
N ARG A 278 -28.77 10.28 -13.95
CA ARG A 278 -29.78 9.65 -14.80
C ARG A 278 -29.30 9.60 -16.25
N ILE A 279 -29.08 8.41 -16.77
CA ILE A 279 -28.73 8.22 -18.19
C ILE A 279 -29.93 8.58 -19.06
N LYS A 280 -29.77 9.60 -19.90
CA LYS A 280 -30.76 10.03 -20.90
C LYS A 280 -30.55 9.40 -22.26
N ARG A 281 -29.29 9.23 -22.63
CA ARG A 281 -28.87 8.77 -23.94
C ARG A 281 -27.56 7.99 -23.81
N ILE A 282 -27.47 6.90 -24.55
CA ILE A 282 -26.22 6.18 -24.80
C ILE A 282 -26.06 6.14 -26.32
N ASP A 283 -24.97 6.71 -26.81
CA ASP A 283 -24.63 6.76 -28.23
C ASP A 283 -23.33 5.98 -28.46
N ILE A 284 -23.40 4.91 -29.23
CA ILE A 284 -22.26 4.06 -29.56
C ILE A 284 -21.95 4.31 -31.03
N MET A 285 -20.85 5.03 -31.29
CA MET A 285 -20.48 5.51 -32.62
C MET A 285 -19.80 4.39 -33.42
N GLU A 286 -20.58 3.60 -34.15
CA GLU A 286 -20.04 2.53 -35.02
C GLU A 286 -19.09 3.03 -36.10
N LYS A 287 -19.21 4.30 -36.48
CA LYS A 287 -18.32 5.00 -37.40
C LYS A 287 -17.93 6.34 -36.80
N GLU A 288 -16.72 6.78 -37.11
CA GLU A 288 -16.24 8.10 -36.72
C GLU A 288 -17.08 9.19 -37.42
N PRO A 289 -17.79 10.05 -36.67
CA PRO A 289 -18.51 11.18 -37.26
C PRO A 289 -17.55 12.16 -37.93
N LEU A 290 -17.98 12.83 -39.01
CA LEU A 290 -17.15 13.80 -39.75
C LEU A 290 -16.62 14.92 -38.84
N GLU A 291 -17.41 15.32 -37.84
CA GLU A 291 -17.02 16.34 -36.87
C GLU A 291 -15.97 15.84 -35.87
N LEU A 292 -15.87 14.53 -35.64
CA LEU A 292 -14.96 13.89 -34.68
C LEU A 292 -13.91 13.01 -35.38
N GLU A 293 -13.59 13.29 -36.64
CA GLU A 293 -12.52 12.59 -37.35
C GLU A 293 -11.19 12.70 -36.61
N SER A 294 -10.39 11.64 -36.66
CA SER A 294 -9.13 11.55 -35.89
C SER A 294 -8.20 12.73 -36.19
N THR A 295 -8.23 13.25 -37.43
CA THR A 295 -7.42 14.39 -37.87
C THR A 295 -7.82 15.73 -37.23
N LYS A 296 -9.07 15.89 -36.76
CA LYS A 296 -9.58 17.14 -36.16
C LYS A 296 -9.02 17.39 -34.77
N HIS A 297 -8.72 16.30 -34.05
CA HIS A 297 -8.19 16.32 -32.70
C HIS A 297 -6.83 15.64 -32.59
N ASP A 298 -6.08 15.60 -33.70
CA ASP A 298 -4.73 15.04 -33.81
C ASP A 298 -4.57 13.62 -33.23
N ASN A 299 -5.57 12.74 -33.37
CA ASN A 299 -5.59 11.38 -32.84
C ASN A 299 -5.57 11.29 -31.31
N GLY A 300 -6.12 12.29 -30.62
CA GLY A 300 -6.39 12.23 -29.19
C GLY A 300 -5.69 13.33 -28.38
N GLU A 301 -5.30 14.45 -29.01
CA GLU A 301 -4.82 15.60 -28.25
C GLU A 301 -5.97 16.13 -27.38
N VAL A 302 -5.70 16.24 -26.08
CA VAL A 302 -6.68 16.42 -25.01
C VAL A 302 -7.55 17.66 -25.19
N ASN A 303 -6.95 18.81 -25.52
CA ASN A 303 -7.67 20.07 -25.64
C ASN A 303 -8.52 20.08 -26.91
N LYS A 304 -7.96 19.60 -28.03
CA LYS A 304 -8.67 19.50 -29.29
C LYS A 304 -9.79 18.46 -29.24
N LEU A 305 -9.56 17.30 -28.62
CA LEU A 305 -10.55 16.23 -28.46
C LEU A 305 -11.70 16.71 -27.58
N LEU A 306 -11.41 17.29 -26.42
CA LEU A 306 -12.42 17.86 -25.54
C LEU A 306 -13.23 18.90 -26.31
N LYS A 307 -12.58 19.91 -26.90
CA LYS A 307 -13.25 20.98 -27.65
C LYS A 307 -14.17 20.43 -28.74
N THR A 308 -13.66 19.53 -29.58
CA THR A 308 -14.40 19.00 -30.72
C THR A 308 -15.59 18.14 -30.25
N PHE A 309 -15.42 17.35 -29.20
CA PHE A 309 -16.50 16.58 -28.58
C PHE A 309 -17.58 17.49 -27.96
N CYS A 310 -17.17 18.51 -27.23
CA CYS A 310 -18.07 19.50 -26.62
C CYS A 310 -18.92 20.24 -27.66
N GLU A 311 -18.33 20.61 -28.80
CA GLU A 311 -19.05 21.21 -29.94
C GLU A 311 -19.99 20.19 -30.62
N TYR A 312 -19.55 18.94 -30.77
CA TYR A 312 -20.34 17.86 -31.35
C TYR A 312 -21.59 17.54 -30.52
N GLN A 313 -21.43 17.29 -29.22
CA GLN A 313 -22.57 16.98 -28.34
C GLN A 313 -23.55 18.15 -28.28
N GLN A 314 -23.06 19.40 -28.32
CA GLN A 314 -23.92 20.59 -28.28
C GLN A 314 -24.85 20.63 -29.49
N LYS A 315 -24.34 20.35 -30.70
CA LYS A 315 -25.16 20.30 -31.92
C LYS A 315 -26.26 19.24 -31.85
N MET A 316 -26.03 18.14 -31.13
CA MET A 316 -27.01 17.06 -30.97
C MET A 316 -28.02 17.33 -29.84
N LYS A 317 -27.68 18.20 -28.89
CA LYS A 317 -28.49 18.49 -27.70
C LYS A 317 -29.71 19.32 -28.11
N PRO A 318 -30.94 18.91 -27.72
CA PRO A 318 -32.13 19.71 -27.97
C PRO A 318 -32.00 21.12 -27.38
N THR A 319 -32.49 22.14 -28.09
CA THR A 319 -32.47 23.53 -27.62
C THR A 319 -33.45 23.78 -26.48
N ASN A 320 -34.61 23.09 -26.50
CA ASN A 320 -35.61 23.20 -25.44
C ASN A 320 -35.24 22.32 -24.24
N ARG A 321 -34.99 22.93 -23.07
CA ARG A 321 -34.69 22.24 -21.80
C ARG A 321 -35.80 21.31 -21.31
N ASN A 322 -37.04 21.55 -21.74
CA ASN A 322 -38.18 20.71 -21.40
C ASN A 322 -38.34 19.51 -22.34
N ASP A 323 -37.51 19.41 -23.39
CA ASP A 323 -37.50 18.22 -24.25
C ASP A 323 -37.09 17.00 -23.41
N PRO A 324 -37.87 15.90 -23.42
CA PRO A 324 -37.53 14.67 -22.70
C PRO A 324 -36.14 14.09 -23.05
N LYS A 325 -35.62 14.39 -24.25
CA LYS A 325 -34.30 13.99 -24.75
C LYS A 325 -33.19 14.98 -24.38
N TYR A 326 -33.47 16.10 -23.71
CA TYR A 326 -32.46 17.01 -23.18
C TYR A 326 -31.59 16.30 -22.13
N TRP A 327 -30.30 16.61 -22.10
CA TRP A 327 -29.33 16.16 -21.08
C TRP A 327 -28.57 17.35 -20.52
N ASP A 328 -28.15 17.27 -19.26
CA ASP A 328 -27.40 18.30 -18.55
C ASP A 328 -25.91 18.24 -18.93
N HIS A 329 -25.34 17.03 -18.93
CA HIS A 329 -23.92 16.77 -19.10
C HIS A 329 -23.64 15.69 -20.15
N ALA A 330 -22.50 15.79 -20.86
CA ALA A 330 -22.07 14.81 -21.85
C ALA A 330 -20.75 14.12 -21.46
N LEU A 331 -20.68 12.80 -21.57
CA LEU A 331 -19.49 12.01 -21.27
C LEU A 331 -19.07 11.20 -22.50
N LEU A 332 -17.82 11.36 -22.94
CA LEU A 332 -17.21 10.53 -23.99
C LEU A 332 -16.29 9.48 -23.35
N PHE A 333 -16.57 8.21 -23.63
CA PHE A 333 -15.60 7.13 -23.52
C PHE A 333 -14.88 6.96 -24.85
N THR A 334 -13.56 7.08 -24.82
CA THR A 334 -12.71 6.95 -26.00
C THR A 334 -11.71 5.82 -25.87
N GLY A 335 -11.37 5.21 -27.02
CA GLY A 335 -10.25 4.26 -27.13
C GLY A 335 -8.93 4.91 -27.56
N TYR A 336 -8.88 6.24 -27.73
CA TYR A 336 -7.61 6.96 -27.92
C TYR A 336 -6.79 6.97 -26.63
N ASP A 337 -5.46 6.90 -26.76
CA ASP A 337 -4.52 7.28 -25.69
C ASP A 337 -4.44 8.81 -25.69
N ILE A 338 -5.08 9.44 -24.72
CA ILE A 338 -5.24 10.89 -24.69
C ILE A 338 -3.90 11.51 -24.24
N TYR A 339 -3.48 12.56 -24.93
CA TYR A 339 -2.21 13.23 -24.66
C TYR A 339 -2.34 14.75 -24.79
N GLY A 340 -1.42 15.53 -24.21
CA GLY A 340 -1.44 16.98 -24.30
C GLY A 340 -0.04 17.57 -24.16
N GLY A 341 0.44 18.26 -25.20
CA GLY A 341 1.81 18.77 -25.24
C GLY A 341 2.86 17.66 -25.10
N GLU A 342 3.73 17.76 -24.09
CA GLU A 342 4.68 16.70 -23.74
C GLU A 342 4.09 15.64 -22.78
N LEU A 343 2.92 15.90 -22.18
CA LEU A 343 2.22 14.99 -21.27
C LEU A 343 1.47 13.92 -22.09
N LYS A 344 1.59 12.66 -21.69
CA LYS A 344 0.96 11.50 -22.32
C LYS A 344 0.30 10.61 -21.24
N ASN A 345 -0.67 9.76 -21.58
CA ASN A 345 -1.55 9.02 -20.65
C ASN A 345 -2.43 9.92 -19.78
N ILE A 346 -3.17 10.82 -20.40
CA ILE A 346 -4.19 11.59 -19.69
C ILE A 346 -5.45 10.73 -19.63
N ALA A 347 -5.73 10.11 -18.48
CA ALA A 347 -6.87 9.19 -18.40
C ALA A 347 -8.23 9.88 -18.65
N GLY A 348 -8.34 11.18 -18.38
CA GLY A 348 -9.56 11.96 -18.55
C GLY A 348 -9.29 13.46 -18.53
N PHE A 349 -10.27 14.23 -19.01
CA PHE A 349 -10.19 15.68 -18.99
C PHE A 349 -11.56 16.36 -18.96
N ALA A 350 -11.64 17.43 -18.18
CA ALA A 350 -12.85 18.19 -17.90
C ALA A 350 -12.58 19.68 -17.72
N PRO A 351 -13.47 20.57 -18.22
CA PRO A 351 -13.45 21.96 -17.82
C PRO A 351 -14.00 22.12 -16.40
N VAL A 352 -13.24 22.79 -15.53
CA VAL A 352 -13.72 23.17 -14.19
C VAL A 352 -14.96 24.07 -14.31
N LYS A 353 -15.95 23.85 -13.45
CA LYS A 353 -17.25 24.58 -13.43
C LYS A 353 -18.00 24.52 -14.78
N GLY A 354 -17.80 23.43 -15.54
CA GLY A 354 -18.44 23.20 -16.83
C GLY A 354 -19.92 22.80 -16.76
N MET A 355 -20.41 22.32 -15.62
CA MET A 355 -21.79 21.82 -15.49
C MET A 355 -22.83 22.89 -15.88
N CYS A 356 -23.88 22.48 -16.61
CA CYS A 356 -24.94 23.34 -17.16
C CYS A 356 -24.53 24.34 -18.25
N SER A 357 -23.24 24.46 -18.58
CA SER A 357 -22.81 25.20 -19.77
C SER A 357 -23.25 24.48 -21.04
N GLU A 358 -23.78 25.22 -22.03
CA GLU A 358 -24.17 24.63 -23.31
C GLU A 358 -22.99 24.05 -24.09
N VAL A 359 -21.82 24.68 -23.97
CA VAL A 359 -20.60 24.27 -24.66
C VAL A 359 -19.68 23.48 -23.73
N ARG A 360 -19.54 23.88 -22.46
CA ARG A 360 -18.53 23.30 -21.55
C ARG A 360 -19.02 22.14 -20.69
N SER A 361 -20.31 21.75 -20.73
CA SER A 361 -20.79 20.64 -19.91
C SER A 361 -20.50 19.28 -20.54
N CYS A 362 -19.21 18.93 -20.59
CA CYS A 362 -18.68 17.77 -21.28
C CYS A 362 -17.43 17.23 -20.55
N THR A 363 -17.20 15.94 -20.65
CA THR A 363 -15.99 15.24 -20.16
C THR A 363 -15.53 14.23 -21.20
N ILE A 364 -14.23 14.05 -21.32
CA ILE A 364 -13.62 12.97 -22.13
C ILE A 364 -12.84 12.05 -21.21
N ASN A 365 -12.96 10.74 -21.40
CA ASN A 365 -12.32 9.73 -20.56
C ASN A 365 -11.89 8.53 -21.41
N GLU A 366 -10.70 8.00 -21.15
CA GLU A 366 -10.30 6.70 -21.67
C GLU A 366 -11.22 5.61 -21.07
N GLY A 367 -11.83 4.80 -21.93
CA GLY A 367 -12.89 3.86 -21.54
C GLY A 367 -12.47 2.38 -21.52
N ILE A 368 -11.19 2.06 -21.43
CA ILE A 368 -10.71 0.69 -21.69
C ILE A 368 -10.96 -0.31 -20.54
N ASP A 369 -11.11 0.17 -19.30
CA ASP A 369 -11.29 -0.66 -18.11
C ASP A 369 -12.00 0.09 -16.97
N PHE A 370 -12.23 -0.58 -15.84
CA PHE A 370 -12.93 0.01 -14.68
C PHE A 370 -12.11 0.99 -13.85
N GLY A 371 -10.82 1.20 -14.17
CA GLY A 371 -10.08 2.36 -13.70
C GLY A 371 -10.75 3.67 -14.13
N SER A 372 -11.41 3.67 -15.31
CA SER A 372 -12.18 4.80 -15.83
C SER A 372 -13.29 5.28 -14.89
N VAL A 373 -13.84 4.42 -14.02
CA VAL A 373 -14.85 4.82 -13.02
C VAL A 373 -14.35 5.95 -12.14
N PHE A 374 -13.13 5.82 -11.62
CA PHE A 374 -12.55 6.80 -10.70
C PHE A 374 -12.12 8.06 -11.43
N VAL A 375 -11.67 7.92 -12.68
CA VAL A 375 -11.35 9.04 -13.57
C VAL A 375 -12.62 9.84 -13.89
N VAL A 376 -13.68 9.20 -14.40
CA VAL A 376 -14.96 9.85 -14.72
C VAL A 376 -15.52 10.58 -13.49
N THR A 377 -15.43 9.95 -12.32
CA THR A 377 -15.87 10.57 -11.06
C THR A 377 -15.06 11.84 -10.74
N HIS A 378 -13.74 11.79 -10.95
CA HIS A 378 -12.85 12.94 -10.78
C HIS A 378 -13.16 14.06 -11.78
N GLU A 379 -13.30 13.73 -13.07
CA GLU A 379 -13.57 14.70 -14.14
C GLU A 379 -14.94 15.40 -14.00
N ILE A 380 -15.97 14.66 -13.59
CA ILE A 380 -17.27 15.26 -13.28
C ILE A 380 -17.16 16.14 -12.01
N GLY A 381 -16.25 15.82 -11.09
CA GLY A 381 -15.94 16.64 -9.92
C GLY A 381 -15.47 18.03 -10.32
N HIS A 382 -14.55 18.10 -11.28
CA HIS A 382 -14.15 19.37 -11.91
C HIS A 382 -15.34 20.10 -12.55
N ASN A 383 -16.18 19.42 -13.33
CA ASN A 383 -17.38 20.04 -13.92
C ASN A 383 -18.31 20.64 -12.86
N LEU A 384 -18.39 20.02 -11.68
CA LEU A 384 -19.14 20.47 -10.51
C LEU A 384 -18.39 21.48 -9.64
N GLY A 385 -17.27 22.02 -10.12
CA GLY A 385 -16.55 23.13 -9.50
C GLY A 385 -15.50 22.74 -8.47
N MET A 386 -15.16 21.45 -8.34
CA MET A 386 -14.12 21.00 -7.44
C MET A 386 -12.73 21.20 -8.05
N TYR A 387 -11.77 21.63 -7.25
CA TYR A 387 -10.35 21.65 -7.63
C TYR A 387 -9.67 20.36 -7.21
N HIS A 388 -8.41 20.22 -7.61
CA HIS A 388 -7.59 19.17 -7.04
C HIS A 388 -7.40 19.41 -5.53
N ASP A 389 -7.50 18.34 -4.76
CA ASP A 389 -6.95 18.35 -3.41
C ASP A 389 -5.45 18.67 -3.50
N GLY A 390 -4.97 19.60 -2.68
CA GLY A 390 -3.61 20.14 -2.72
C GLY A 390 -3.46 21.48 -3.43
N GLN A 391 -4.38 21.82 -4.34
CA GLN A 391 -4.51 23.20 -4.88
C GLN A 391 -5.38 24.09 -3.99
N ASN A 392 -6.09 23.47 -3.05
CA ASN A 392 -6.87 24.07 -1.98
C ASN A 392 -6.22 23.72 -0.62
N GLU A 393 -6.90 24.02 0.48
CA GLU A 393 -6.34 23.69 1.80
C GLU A 393 -6.38 22.19 2.18
N CYS A 394 -6.81 21.27 1.30
CA CYS A 394 -6.87 19.82 1.58
C CYS A 394 -5.61 19.09 1.09
N HIS A 395 -5.36 17.90 1.66
CA HIS A 395 -4.14 17.13 1.38
C HIS A 395 -4.13 16.54 -0.04
N THR A 396 -3.06 16.80 -0.82
CA THR A 396 -2.84 16.34 -2.21
C THR A 396 -3.19 14.88 -2.46
N ASP A 397 -2.85 13.99 -1.52
CA ASP A 397 -2.98 12.54 -1.73
C ASP A 397 -4.30 11.94 -1.19
N CYS A 398 -5.25 12.76 -0.71
CA CYS A 398 -6.37 12.28 0.11
C CYS A 398 -7.41 11.43 -0.61
N CYS A 399 -7.97 11.92 -1.69
CA CYS A 399 -9.37 11.64 -1.95
C CYS A 399 -9.64 11.56 -3.46
N ILE A 400 -10.91 11.43 -3.89
CA ILE A 400 -11.26 11.30 -5.31
C ILE A 400 -10.65 12.45 -6.15
N MET A 401 -10.61 13.67 -5.62
CA MET A 401 -10.02 14.84 -6.29
C MET A 401 -8.50 14.96 -6.13
N ALA A 402 -7.80 13.93 -5.64
CA ALA A 402 -6.34 13.92 -5.70
C ALA A 402 -5.87 13.90 -7.17
N PRO A 403 -4.77 14.60 -7.53
CA PRO A 403 -4.20 14.60 -8.89
C PRO A 403 -3.73 13.23 -9.42
N SER A 404 -3.81 12.18 -8.59
CA SER A 404 -3.44 10.83 -8.95
C SER A 404 -4.41 9.82 -8.36
N ILE A 405 -4.67 8.75 -9.11
CA ILE A 405 -5.50 7.63 -8.65
C ILE A 405 -4.64 6.71 -7.77
N GLY A 406 -5.23 6.14 -6.72
CA GLY A 406 -4.51 5.28 -5.79
C GLY A 406 -5.41 4.52 -4.84
N SER A 407 -4.78 3.74 -3.97
CA SER A 407 -5.46 2.90 -2.98
C SER A 407 -6.35 3.74 -2.06
N GLY A 408 -7.61 3.33 -1.91
CA GLY A 408 -8.54 3.94 -0.95
C GLY A 408 -9.09 5.33 -1.32
N LYS A 409 -8.75 5.88 -2.49
CA LYS A 409 -9.23 7.18 -2.99
C LYS A 409 -10.67 7.12 -3.52
N THR A 410 -11.60 6.74 -2.64
CA THR A 410 -13.02 6.46 -2.93
C THR A 410 -13.97 7.40 -2.18
N LYS A 411 -13.42 8.36 -1.43
CA LYS A 411 -14.14 9.35 -0.62
C LYS A 411 -13.81 10.76 -1.10
N TRP A 412 -14.69 11.70 -0.78
CA TRP A 412 -14.51 13.12 -1.04
C TRP A 412 -13.88 13.86 0.14
N SER A 413 -13.05 14.87 -0.14
CA SER A 413 -12.47 15.74 0.88
C SER A 413 -13.48 16.81 1.36
N LEU A 414 -13.16 17.48 2.47
CA LEU A 414 -13.94 18.63 2.92
C LEU A 414 -13.90 19.77 1.89
N CYS A 415 -12.79 19.93 1.18
CA CYS A 415 -12.64 20.98 0.19
C CYS A 415 -13.52 20.70 -1.03
N SER A 416 -13.42 19.50 -1.62
CA SER A 416 -14.26 19.14 -2.77
C SER A 416 -15.76 19.24 -2.48
N SER A 417 -16.18 18.82 -1.28
CA SER A 417 -17.60 18.93 -0.87
C SER A 417 -18.05 20.38 -0.67
N THR A 418 -17.16 21.27 -0.20
CA THR A 418 -17.47 22.70 -0.01
C THR A 418 -17.50 23.44 -1.34
N GLU A 419 -16.49 23.23 -2.19
CA GLU A 419 -16.35 23.83 -3.52
C GLU A 419 -17.55 23.51 -4.41
N MET A 420 -17.97 22.23 -4.43
CA MET A 420 -19.13 21.82 -5.21
C MET A 420 -20.42 22.46 -4.70
N LYS A 421 -20.60 22.56 -3.38
CA LYS A 421 -21.79 23.20 -2.81
C LYS A 421 -21.88 24.67 -3.23
N ILE A 422 -20.78 25.41 -3.16
CA ILE A 422 -20.72 26.82 -3.57
C ILE A 422 -21.07 26.95 -5.05
N PHE A 423 -20.43 26.16 -5.91
CA PHE A 423 -20.68 26.22 -7.34
C PHE A 423 -22.14 25.89 -7.69
N VAL A 424 -22.69 24.80 -7.15
CA VAL A 424 -24.08 24.37 -7.41
C VAL A 424 -25.08 25.42 -6.91
N GLN A 425 -24.83 26.05 -5.76
CA GLN A 425 -25.69 27.11 -5.22
C GLN A 425 -25.68 28.37 -6.08
N LYS A 426 -24.55 28.71 -6.70
CA LYS A 426 -24.39 29.89 -7.56
C LYS A 426 -24.85 29.67 -9.01
N LEU A 427 -25.27 28.46 -9.39
CA LEU A 427 -25.83 28.24 -10.73
C LEU A 427 -27.08 29.09 -10.94
N GLY A 428 -27.05 29.95 -11.96
CA GLY A 428 -28.16 30.85 -12.32
C GLY A 428 -28.39 32.03 -11.38
N THR A 429 -27.49 32.33 -10.43
CA THR A 429 -27.63 33.50 -9.55
C THR A 429 -27.12 34.80 -10.18
N GLU A 430 -26.19 34.69 -11.14
CA GLU A 430 -25.54 35.81 -11.83
C GLU A 430 -25.70 35.65 -13.35
N SER A 431 -25.68 36.75 -14.11
CA SER A 431 -25.94 36.75 -15.55
C SER A 431 -24.84 36.08 -16.39
N ASN A 432 -23.62 36.03 -15.89
CA ASN A 432 -22.47 35.34 -16.50
C ASN A 432 -22.43 33.84 -16.15
N ARG A 433 -23.24 33.37 -15.19
CA ARG A 433 -23.32 31.96 -14.79
C ARG A 433 -24.42 31.25 -15.59
N PRO A 434 -24.19 30.01 -16.05
CA PRO A 434 -25.22 29.29 -16.78
C PRO A 434 -26.46 29.08 -15.90
N PRO A 435 -27.67 29.15 -16.46
CA PRO A 435 -28.88 28.92 -15.68
C PRO A 435 -28.91 27.47 -15.21
N ASN A 436 -29.29 27.27 -13.94
CA ASN A 436 -29.29 25.96 -13.31
C ASN A 436 -30.10 24.94 -14.13
N CYS A 437 -29.43 23.92 -14.64
CA CYS A 437 -30.01 22.81 -15.38
C CYS A 437 -30.37 21.63 -14.47
N LEU A 438 -29.79 21.59 -13.26
CA LEU A 438 -29.93 20.47 -12.34
C LEU A 438 -31.34 20.41 -11.78
N LYS A 439 -31.91 19.21 -11.75
CA LYS A 439 -33.28 18.98 -11.26
C LYS A 439 -33.24 18.58 -9.79
N PHE A 440 -34.16 19.10 -9.00
CA PHE A 440 -34.27 18.75 -7.58
C PHE A 440 -35.49 17.86 -7.36
N SER A 441 -35.31 16.72 -6.70
CA SER A 441 -36.38 15.80 -6.34
C SER A 441 -36.46 15.64 -4.84
N ALA A 442 -37.62 15.95 -4.25
CA ALA A 442 -37.90 15.64 -2.84
C ALA A 442 -38.01 14.13 -2.58
N LYS A 443 -38.33 13.34 -3.62
CA LYS A 443 -38.34 11.88 -3.53
C LYS A 443 -36.94 11.37 -3.83
N LYS A 444 -36.33 10.69 -2.86
CA LYS A 444 -35.10 9.93 -3.08
C LYS A 444 -35.34 8.90 -4.18
N SER A 445 -34.54 8.93 -5.24
CA SER A 445 -34.60 7.93 -6.29
C SER A 445 -34.41 6.55 -5.66
N LYS A 446 -35.21 5.58 -6.11
CA LYS A 446 -35.03 4.20 -5.66
C LYS A 446 -33.59 3.80 -6.00
N ASN A 447 -32.85 3.24 -5.05
CA ASN A 447 -31.57 2.61 -5.35
C ASN A 447 -31.80 1.53 -6.42
N ILE A 448 -31.44 1.85 -7.65
CA ILE A 448 -31.64 0.98 -8.81
C ILE A 448 -30.71 -0.23 -8.67
N GLY A 449 -31.27 -1.40 -8.92
CA GLY A 449 -30.55 -2.51 -9.52
C GLY A 449 -29.46 -3.20 -8.72
N VAL A 450 -28.78 -4.06 -9.46
CA VAL A 450 -27.57 -4.80 -9.10
C VAL A 450 -26.43 -3.79 -9.06
N LEU A 451 -25.70 -3.74 -7.94
CA LEU A 451 -24.53 -2.87 -7.82
C LEU A 451 -23.45 -3.31 -8.82
N PRO A 452 -22.62 -2.42 -9.37
CA PRO A 452 -21.64 -2.77 -10.40
C PRO A 452 -20.70 -3.92 -10.02
N GLY A 453 -20.28 -4.02 -8.75
CA GLY A 453 -19.46 -5.14 -8.25
C GLY A 453 -20.23 -6.45 -8.01
N GLN A 454 -21.56 -6.43 -8.11
CA GLN A 454 -22.40 -7.63 -8.17
C GLN A 454 -22.73 -8.04 -9.61
N ASP A 455 -22.70 -7.09 -10.56
CA ASP A 455 -22.77 -7.36 -12.00
C ASP A 455 -21.42 -7.89 -12.51
N TYR A 456 -20.31 -7.28 -12.09
CA TYR A 456 -18.95 -7.69 -12.42
C TYR A 456 -18.24 -8.27 -11.21
N THR A 457 -17.97 -9.57 -11.24
CA THR A 457 -17.15 -10.24 -10.22
C THR A 457 -15.75 -9.64 -10.15
N VAL A 458 -15.05 -9.84 -9.02
CA VAL A 458 -13.65 -9.38 -8.88
C VAL A 458 -12.72 -9.98 -9.96
N ASN A 459 -13.01 -11.20 -10.42
CA ASN A 459 -12.29 -11.84 -11.51
C ASN A 459 -12.55 -11.16 -12.86
N GLU A 460 -13.80 -10.81 -13.17
CA GLU A 460 -14.11 -10.03 -14.38
C GLU A 460 -13.42 -8.67 -14.36
N GLN A 461 -13.39 -7.99 -13.21
CA GLN A 461 -12.67 -6.72 -13.03
C GLN A 461 -11.16 -6.89 -13.34
N CYS A 462 -10.52 -7.96 -12.83
CA CYS A 462 -9.13 -8.29 -13.16
C CYS A 462 -8.92 -8.60 -14.66
N LYS A 463 -9.81 -9.39 -15.26
CA LYS A 463 -9.71 -9.79 -16.68
C LYS A 463 -9.85 -8.61 -17.61
N LEU A 464 -10.76 -7.67 -17.32
CA LEU A 464 -10.95 -6.47 -18.12
C LEU A 464 -9.72 -5.54 -18.03
N PHE A 465 -9.17 -5.36 -16.83
CA PHE A 465 -8.05 -4.44 -16.59
C PHE A 465 -6.68 -4.95 -17.09
N HIS A 466 -6.36 -6.23 -16.85
CA HIS A 466 -5.04 -6.79 -17.19
C HIS A 466 -5.04 -7.77 -18.36
N GLY A 467 -6.22 -8.19 -18.83
CA GLY A 467 -6.40 -9.16 -19.90
C GLY A 467 -6.90 -10.53 -19.39
N LYS A 468 -7.34 -11.37 -20.34
CA LYS A 468 -8.16 -12.59 -20.07
C LYS A 468 -7.57 -13.61 -19.09
N CYS A 469 -6.26 -13.61 -18.86
CA CYS A 469 -5.56 -14.54 -17.95
C CYS A 469 -5.50 -14.10 -16.51
N TRP A 470 -5.87 -12.85 -16.25
CA TRP A 470 -5.73 -12.28 -14.93
C TRP A 470 -6.98 -12.55 -14.12
N ASN A 471 -6.82 -13.21 -13.00
CA ASN A 471 -7.87 -13.44 -12.02
C ASN A 471 -7.48 -12.79 -10.70
N HIS A 472 -8.45 -12.61 -9.81
CA HIS A 472 -8.16 -12.15 -8.47
C HIS A 472 -7.27 -13.15 -7.74
N GLY A 473 -6.26 -12.64 -7.03
CA GLY A 473 -5.41 -13.43 -6.16
C GLY A 473 -4.98 -12.64 -4.93
N LEU A 474 -4.78 -13.34 -3.81
CA LEU A 474 -4.27 -12.77 -2.57
C LEU A 474 -2.85 -13.28 -2.31
N ARG A 475 -1.96 -12.38 -1.86
CA ARG A 475 -0.63 -12.76 -1.36
C ARG A 475 -0.75 -13.34 0.05
N SER A 476 0.24 -14.13 0.50
CA SER A 476 0.18 -14.95 1.74
C SER A 476 -0.22 -14.23 3.03
N ASN A 477 -0.11 -12.89 3.08
CA ASN A 477 -0.42 -12.07 4.26
C ASN A 477 -1.57 -11.06 4.02
N GLN A 478 -2.23 -11.09 2.87
CA GLN A 478 -3.32 -10.17 2.55
C GLN A 478 -4.67 -10.77 2.88
N LYS A 479 -5.56 -9.94 3.43
CA LYS A 479 -6.94 -10.35 3.67
C LYS A 479 -7.84 -9.95 2.51
N LEU A 480 -8.93 -10.69 2.34
CA LEU A 480 -9.90 -10.42 1.28
C LEU A 480 -10.54 -9.02 1.41
N GLU A 481 -10.67 -8.49 2.63
CA GLU A 481 -11.25 -7.16 2.85
C GLU A 481 -10.41 -6.01 2.25
N GLU A 482 -9.13 -6.24 1.98
CA GLU A 482 -8.22 -5.22 1.42
C GLU A 482 -8.54 -4.88 -0.05
N ILE A 483 -9.24 -5.77 -0.77
CA ILE A 483 -9.59 -5.55 -2.19
C ILE A 483 -10.42 -4.29 -2.39
N CYS A 484 -11.20 -3.88 -1.38
CA CYS A 484 -12.06 -2.71 -1.47
C CYS A 484 -11.25 -1.42 -1.67
N GLN A 485 -10.03 -1.36 -1.12
CA GLN A 485 -9.13 -0.24 -1.33
C GLN A 485 -8.33 -0.37 -2.63
N MET A 486 -7.97 -1.61 -3.01
CA MET A 486 -7.24 -1.92 -4.23
C MET A 486 -7.32 -3.41 -4.57
N ILE A 487 -7.83 -3.76 -5.77
CA ILE A 487 -7.86 -5.14 -6.25
C ILE A 487 -6.45 -5.61 -6.61
N TRP A 488 -6.14 -6.86 -6.24
CA TRP A 488 -4.94 -7.58 -6.63
C TRP A 488 -5.30 -8.70 -7.61
N CYS A 489 -4.58 -8.74 -8.73
CA CYS A 489 -4.77 -9.70 -9.79
C CYS A 489 -3.49 -10.49 -10.06
N THR A 490 -3.65 -11.74 -10.46
CA THR A 490 -2.58 -12.68 -10.79
C THR A 490 -2.86 -13.37 -12.12
N ASP A 491 -1.81 -13.72 -12.84
CA ASP A 491 -1.87 -14.54 -14.07
C ASP A 491 -1.99 -16.05 -13.78
N GLY A 492 -2.18 -16.44 -12.52
CA GLY A 492 -2.20 -17.83 -12.06
C GLY A 492 -0.84 -18.35 -11.60
N GLY A 493 0.23 -17.56 -11.75
CA GLY A 493 1.56 -17.86 -11.22
C GLY A 493 1.94 -16.97 -10.04
N GLU A 494 3.24 -16.66 -9.93
CA GLU A 494 3.77 -15.79 -8.86
C GLU A 494 3.61 -14.29 -9.15
N LYS A 495 3.05 -13.91 -10.32
CA LYS A 495 2.90 -12.50 -10.68
C LYS A 495 1.65 -11.92 -10.04
N PHE A 496 1.81 -10.81 -9.33
CA PHE A 496 0.71 -10.03 -8.78
C PHE A 496 0.80 -8.58 -9.25
N ARG A 497 -0.33 -7.99 -9.64
CA ARG A 497 -0.47 -6.58 -10.03
C ARG A 497 -1.71 -5.97 -9.38
N THR A 498 -1.65 -4.68 -9.13
CA THR A 498 -2.81 -3.89 -8.69
C THR A 498 -3.62 -3.43 -9.89
N SER A 499 -4.94 -3.34 -9.72
CA SER A 499 -5.84 -2.78 -10.74
C SER A 499 -6.40 -1.42 -10.30
N HIS A 500 -7.53 -1.40 -9.61
CA HIS A 500 -8.21 -0.22 -9.10
C HIS A 500 -8.95 -0.58 -7.79
N PRO A 501 -9.45 0.38 -7.01
CA PRO A 501 -10.37 0.06 -5.91
C PRO A 501 -11.57 -0.72 -6.42
N ALA A 502 -12.06 -1.69 -5.64
CA ALA A 502 -13.14 -2.54 -6.11
C ALA A 502 -14.43 -1.76 -6.35
N LEU A 503 -15.19 -2.16 -7.38
CA LEU A 503 -16.50 -1.57 -7.66
C LEU A 503 -17.45 -1.75 -6.46
N GLU A 504 -18.36 -0.81 -6.30
CA GLU A 504 -19.38 -0.82 -5.26
C GLU A 504 -20.21 -2.10 -5.36
N GLY A 505 -20.37 -2.81 -4.26
CA GLY A 505 -21.02 -4.12 -4.22
C GLY A 505 -20.09 -5.32 -4.43
N THR A 506 -18.80 -5.15 -4.74
CA THR A 506 -17.88 -6.30 -4.93
C THR A 506 -17.79 -7.15 -3.67
N TYR A 507 -17.89 -8.48 -3.78
CA TYR A 507 -17.76 -9.39 -2.64
C TYR A 507 -16.38 -9.29 -1.97
N CYS A 508 -16.32 -9.06 -0.66
CA CYS A 508 -15.07 -8.94 0.11
C CYS A 508 -15.02 -9.81 1.37
N GLY A 509 -16.02 -10.66 1.58
CA GLY A 509 -16.11 -11.55 2.74
C GLY A 509 -17.52 -12.06 2.97
N LYS A 510 -17.71 -13.06 3.82
CA LYS A 510 -19.01 -13.69 4.07
C LYS A 510 -20.06 -12.65 4.50
N GLY A 511 -21.09 -12.44 3.68
CA GLY A 511 -22.14 -11.44 3.92
C GLY A 511 -21.73 -9.99 3.67
N LYS A 512 -20.50 -9.75 3.19
CA LYS A 512 -19.88 -8.44 3.07
C LYS A 512 -19.57 -8.05 1.63
N VAL A 513 -19.71 -6.76 1.36
CA VAL A 513 -19.41 -6.15 0.07
C VAL A 513 -18.55 -4.90 0.24
N CYS A 514 -17.82 -4.53 -0.80
CA CYS A 514 -17.10 -3.28 -0.87
C CYS A 514 -18.10 -2.15 -1.05
N PHE A 515 -18.06 -1.19 -0.12
CA PHE A 515 -18.75 0.07 -0.27
C PHE A 515 -17.80 1.19 0.16
N SER A 516 -17.58 2.19 -0.70
CA SER A 516 -16.76 3.35 -0.35
C SER A 516 -15.33 2.98 0.09
N GLY A 517 -14.71 2.05 -0.63
CA GLY A 517 -13.36 1.57 -0.32
C GLY A 517 -13.24 0.70 0.93
N LYS A 518 -14.35 0.36 1.61
CA LYS A 518 -14.37 -0.44 2.83
C LYS A 518 -15.20 -1.71 2.65
N CYS A 519 -14.79 -2.78 3.31
CA CYS A 519 -15.58 -4.01 3.36
C CYS A 519 -16.64 -3.91 4.46
N VAL A 520 -17.91 -3.82 4.08
CA VAL A 520 -19.05 -3.59 4.99
C VAL A 520 -20.10 -4.70 4.87
N GLU A 521 -20.91 -4.87 5.91
CA GLU A 521 -22.05 -5.79 5.87
C GLU A 521 -23.05 -5.38 4.79
N SER A 522 -23.44 -6.34 3.96
CA SER A 522 -24.38 -6.08 2.86
C SER A 522 -25.79 -5.82 3.40
N LYS A 523 -26.42 -4.74 2.93
CA LYS A 523 -27.84 -4.44 3.23
C LYS A 523 -28.82 -5.37 2.51
N LYS A 524 -28.37 -6.02 1.43
CA LYS A 524 -29.17 -6.98 0.64
C LYS A 524 -28.58 -8.39 0.82
N ASN A 525 -29.44 -9.40 0.82
CA ASN A 525 -28.98 -10.79 0.81
C ASN A 525 -28.22 -11.07 -0.49
N LEU A 526 -26.96 -11.50 -0.36
CA LEU A 526 -26.11 -11.84 -1.48
C LEU A 526 -26.50 -13.22 -2.02
N THR A 527 -26.73 -13.31 -3.32
CA THR A 527 -26.94 -14.60 -4.00
C THR A 527 -25.58 -15.26 -4.19
N ILE A 528 -25.38 -16.41 -3.54
CA ILE A 528 -24.17 -17.22 -3.70
C ILE A 528 -24.21 -17.85 -5.09
N ILE A 529 -23.15 -17.63 -5.87
CA ILE A 529 -23.02 -18.19 -7.23
C ILE A 529 -21.80 -19.09 -7.23
N ASP A 530 -22.04 -20.40 -7.29
CA ASP A 530 -20.97 -21.38 -7.47
C ASP A 530 -20.40 -21.27 -8.89
N GLY A 531 -19.09 -21.47 -9.02
CA GLY A 531 -18.41 -21.43 -10.31
C GLY A 531 -18.86 -22.55 -11.23
N GLY A 532 -19.07 -22.21 -12.50
CA GLY A 532 -19.35 -23.16 -13.57
C GLY A 532 -18.23 -23.19 -14.61
N TRP A 533 -17.99 -24.37 -15.15
CA TRP A 533 -17.00 -24.57 -16.20
C TRP A 533 -17.50 -24.07 -17.54
N SER A 534 -16.63 -23.38 -18.29
CA SER A 534 -16.80 -23.18 -19.72
C SER A 534 -16.72 -24.51 -20.48
N GLU A 535 -17.19 -24.51 -21.72
CA GLU A 535 -16.90 -25.60 -22.67
C GLU A 535 -15.39 -25.78 -22.85
N TRP A 536 -14.98 -27.02 -23.11
CA TRP A 536 -13.61 -27.35 -23.46
C TRP A 536 -13.26 -26.79 -24.84
N LYS A 537 -12.15 -26.06 -24.93
CA LYS A 537 -11.64 -25.48 -26.18
C LYS A 537 -10.20 -25.93 -26.40
N SER A 538 -9.86 -26.32 -27.63
CA SER A 538 -8.48 -26.69 -27.98
C SER A 538 -7.53 -25.48 -27.99
N LYS A 539 -8.07 -24.27 -28.06
CA LYS A 539 -7.32 -23.02 -27.95
C LYS A 539 -7.47 -22.42 -26.56
N SER A 540 -6.36 -22.33 -25.83
CA SER A 540 -6.28 -21.49 -24.64
C SER A 540 -6.45 -20.03 -25.06
N TYR A 541 -7.30 -19.27 -24.38
CA TYR A 541 -7.33 -17.82 -24.59
C TYR A 541 -6.15 -17.11 -23.93
N CYS A 542 -5.35 -17.83 -23.12
CA CYS A 542 -4.18 -17.28 -22.44
C CYS A 542 -2.88 -17.37 -23.21
N ASN A 543 -2.75 -18.42 -24.01
CA ASN A 543 -1.57 -18.69 -24.80
C ASN A 543 -1.96 -18.59 -26.29
N LEU A 544 -1.20 -17.81 -27.05
CA LEU A 544 -1.27 -17.78 -28.52
C LEU A 544 -0.15 -18.68 -29.10
N PRO A 545 -0.31 -19.33 -30.27
CA PRO A 545 -1.52 -19.64 -31.05
C PRO A 545 -1.85 -21.16 -31.10
N ASP A 546 -3.06 -21.47 -31.55
CA ASP A 546 -3.66 -22.77 -31.89
C ASP A 546 -2.93 -24.06 -31.44
N ASP A 547 -3.20 -24.49 -30.20
CA ASP A 547 -2.89 -25.85 -29.70
C ASP A 547 -3.92 -26.88 -30.22
N ASP A 548 -4.44 -26.63 -31.44
CA ASP A 548 -5.41 -27.52 -32.08
C ASP A 548 -4.74 -28.74 -32.71
N GLN A 549 -3.41 -28.79 -32.69
CA GLN A 549 -2.61 -29.88 -33.23
C GLN A 549 -2.13 -30.81 -32.11
N CYS A 550 -1.93 -32.07 -32.49
CA CYS A 550 -1.30 -33.06 -31.63
C CYS A 550 0.16 -32.67 -31.39
N GLN A 551 0.64 -32.85 -30.16
CA GLN A 551 2.04 -32.61 -29.83
C GLN A 551 2.97 -33.52 -30.66
N ASN A 552 4.19 -33.06 -30.94
CA ASN A 552 5.19 -33.90 -31.59
C ASN A 552 5.90 -34.79 -30.55
N CYS A 553 6.33 -35.98 -30.95
CA CYS A 553 7.15 -36.85 -30.11
C CYS A 553 8.48 -36.19 -29.74
N GLN A 554 8.76 -36.06 -28.45
CA GLN A 554 10.01 -35.54 -27.90
C GLN A 554 10.81 -36.64 -27.20
N ILE A 555 10.15 -37.54 -26.47
CA ILE A 555 10.80 -38.60 -25.71
C ILE A 555 10.20 -39.98 -26.00
N ASP A 556 11.01 -41.02 -25.80
CA ASP A 556 10.59 -42.41 -25.96
C ASP A 556 9.54 -42.80 -24.90
N GLY A 557 8.46 -43.46 -25.32
CA GLY A 557 7.34 -43.82 -24.44
C GLY A 557 6.34 -42.70 -24.14
N GLN A 558 6.50 -41.51 -24.73
CA GLN A 558 5.50 -40.43 -24.64
C GLN A 558 4.20 -40.82 -25.33
N ILE A 559 3.05 -40.52 -24.72
CA ILE A 559 1.75 -40.54 -25.42
C ILE A 559 1.51 -39.21 -26.13
N ILE A 560 0.95 -39.26 -27.34
CA ILE A 560 0.64 -38.04 -28.08
C ILE A 560 -0.73 -37.52 -27.67
N ILE A 561 -0.75 -36.31 -27.11
CA ILE A 561 -1.98 -35.64 -26.70
C ILE A 561 -2.17 -34.32 -27.44
N LYS A 562 -3.42 -33.87 -27.45
CA LYS A 562 -3.86 -32.53 -27.82
C LYS A 562 -4.49 -31.89 -26.58
N LYS A 563 -4.06 -30.68 -26.22
CA LYS A 563 -4.56 -30.03 -25.01
C LYS A 563 -5.90 -29.35 -25.28
N GLU A 564 -6.76 -29.44 -24.28
CA GLU A 564 -8.00 -28.68 -24.22
C GLU A 564 -8.05 -27.95 -22.88
N TYR A 565 -8.64 -26.76 -22.90
CA TYR A 565 -8.71 -25.84 -21.78
C TYR A 565 -10.17 -25.50 -21.51
N ARG A 566 -10.51 -25.35 -20.23
CA ARG A 566 -11.77 -24.78 -19.76
C ARG A 566 -11.49 -23.82 -18.62
N TYR A 567 -12.44 -22.96 -18.33
CA TYR A 567 -12.27 -21.88 -17.37
C TYR A 567 -13.46 -21.82 -16.42
N CYS A 568 -13.20 -21.46 -15.17
CA CYS A 568 -14.22 -21.36 -14.14
C CYS A 568 -14.92 -19.99 -14.22
N ASP A 569 -15.59 -19.75 -15.34
CA ASP A 569 -16.18 -18.45 -15.69
C ASP A 569 -17.58 -18.54 -16.31
N ASN A 570 -18.24 -19.70 -16.24
CA ASN A 570 -19.58 -19.90 -16.79
C ASN A 570 -20.57 -20.53 -15.77
N PRO A 571 -20.96 -19.82 -14.70
CA PRO A 571 -20.59 -18.44 -14.36
C PRO A 571 -19.30 -18.36 -13.54
N PHE A 572 -18.78 -17.14 -13.34
CA PHE A 572 -17.73 -16.89 -12.36
C PHE A 572 -18.24 -17.17 -10.94
N PRO A 573 -17.43 -17.81 -10.07
CA PRO A 573 -17.73 -17.90 -8.65
C PRO A 573 -17.88 -16.49 -8.05
N ASN A 574 -18.96 -16.25 -7.32
CA ASN A 574 -19.20 -14.97 -6.66
C ASN A 574 -19.84 -15.15 -5.28
N ASN A 575 -19.73 -14.12 -4.44
CA ASN A 575 -20.37 -14.06 -3.13
C ASN A 575 -20.02 -15.23 -2.18
N GLY A 576 -18.80 -15.77 -2.30
CA GLY A 576 -18.34 -16.92 -1.53
C GLY A 576 -18.80 -18.27 -2.07
N GLY A 577 -19.29 -18.32 -3.31
CA GLY A 577 -19.57 -19.57 -4.01
C GLY A 577 -18.32 -20.43 -4.21
N LYS A 578 -18.54 -21.72 -4.42
CA LYS A 578 -17.49 -22.71 -4.59
C LYS A 578 -16.73 -22.48 -5.89
N LEU A 579 -15.42 -22.71 -5.87
CA LEU A 579 -14.62 -22.82 -7.08
C LEU A 579 -15.00 -24.09 -7.84
N CYS A 580 -14.71 -24.11 -9.14
CA CYS A 580 -15.02 -25.25 -9.99
C CYS A 580 -14.15 -26.46 -9.61
N ASN A 581 -14.78 -27.64 -9.53
CA ASN A 581 -14.10 -28.89 -9.20
C ASN A 581 -13.57 -29.59 -10.46
N GLY A 582 -12.33 -30.09 -10.39
CA GLY A 582 -11.63 -30.78 -11.46
C GLY A 582 -10.56 -29.90 -12.14
N ASP A 583 -9.83 -30.48 -13.10
CA ASP A 583 -8.75 -29.75 -13.78
C ASP A 583 -9.32 -28.74 -14.80
N ASN A 584 -8.65 -27.60 -14.95
CA ASN A 584 -8.90 -26.58 -15.99
C ASN A 584 -8.24 -26.93 -17.34
N ILE A 585 -7.40 -27.96 -17.36
CA ILE A 585 -6.68 -28.45 -18.54
C ILE A 585 -6.82 -29.98 -18.64
N ARG A 586 -6.97 -30.51 -19.85
CA ARG A 586 -6.96 -31.95 -20.12
C ARG A 586 -6.21 -32.26 -21.41
N GLY A 587 -5.69 -33.48 -21.52
CA GLY A 587 -5.05 -33.99 -22.73
C GLY A 587 -5.94 -35.02 -23.43
N LYS A 588 -6.37 -34.77 -24.67
CA LYS A 588 -7.05 -35.76 -25.50
C LYS A 588 -6.03 -36.58 -26.27
N ILE A 589 -6.07 -37.91 -26.15
CA ILE A 589 -5.12 -38.76 -26.88
C ILE A 589 -5.39 -38.67 -28.39
N CYS A 590 -4.35 -38.36 -29.16
CA CYS A 590 -4.42 -38.21 -30.59
C CYS A 590 -4.32 -39.53 -31.36
N ASN A 591 -3.41 -40.41 -30.91
CA ASN A 591 -3.23 -41.73 -31.47
C ASN A 591 -2.89 -42.72 -30.35
N GLU A 592 -3.24 -43.99 -30.55
CA GLU A 592 -2.97 -45.06 -29.56
C GLU A 592 -1.55 -45.63 -29.69
N LYS A 593 -0.60 -44.88 -30.27
CA LYS A 593 0.79 -45.30 -30.45
C LYS A 593 1.71 -44.48 -29.55
N LEU A 594 2.52 -45.18 -28.76
CA LEU A 594 3.60 -44.57 -27.99
C LEU A 594 4.69 -44.06 -28.95
N CYS A 595 5.27 -42.91 -28.61
CA CYS A 595 6.45 -42.41 -29.30
C CYS A 595 7.59 -43.44 -29.20
N SER A 596 8.21 -43.74 -30.33
CA SER A 596 9.34 -44.66 -30.47
C SER A 596 10.44 -44.00 -31.30
N LYS A 597 11.71 -44.34 -31.03
CA LYS A 597 12.91 -43.77 -31.70
C LYS A 597 13.18 -42.29 -31.37
N SER A 598 12.80 -41.86 -30.17
CA SER A 598 13.07 -40.52 -29.63
C SER A 598 14.17 -40.57 -28.56
N GLU A 599 14.50 -39.43 -27.95
CA GLU A 599 15.46 -39.38 -26.84
C GLU A 599 14.93 -40.15 -25.63
N THR A 600 15.81 -40.84 -24.90
CA THR A 600 15.45 -41.39 -23.57
C THR A 600 15.20 -40.24 -22.59
N ILE A 601 14.40 -40.50 -21.54
CA ILE A 601 14.09 -39.50 -20.51
C ILE A 601 15.35 -38.85 -19.94
N GLN A 602 16.40 -39.64 -19.64
CA GLN A 602 17.64 -39.11 -19.08
C GLN A 602 18.41 -38.24 -20.09
N GLN A 603 18.44 -38.62 -21.38
CA GLN A 603 19.06 -37.80 -22.43
C GLN A 603 18.36 -36.46 -22.56
N TYR A 604 17.01 -36.45 -22.54
CA TYR A 604 16.22 -35.22 -22.57
C TYR A 604 16.54 -34.32 -21.38
N ILE A 605 16.51 -34.86 -20.15
CA ILE A 605 16.86 -34.12 -18.93
C ILE A 605 18.27 -33.53 -19.00
N ASP A 606 19.27 -34.32 -19.39
CA ASP A 606 20.65 -33.85 -19.52
C ASP A 606 20.78 -32.77 -20.59
N ASN A 607 20.05 -32.88 -21.70
CA ASN A 607 19.99 -31.88 -22.76
C ASN A 607 19.39 -30.56 -22.24
N ILE A 608 18.26 -30.61 -21.53
CA ILE A 608 17.67 -29.42 -20.88
C ILE A 608 18.64 -28.82 -19.86
N CYS A 609 19.27 -29.63 -18.99
CA CYS A 609 20.25 -29.13 -18.03
C CYS A 609 21.48 -28.52 -18.71
N LYS A 610 21.93 -29.05 -19.85
CA LYS A 610 23.02 -28.50 -20.66
C LYS A 610 22.65 -27.18 -21.33
N ILE A 611 21.40 -27.04 -21.77
CA ILE A 611 20.88 -25.78 -22.31
C ILE A 611 20.75 -24.75 -21.18
N LYS A 612 20.17 -25.16 -20.05
CA LYS A 612 19.92 -24.33 -18.86
C LYS A 612 21.17 -23.95 -18.08
N SER A 613 22.23 -24.75 -18.13
CA SER A 613 23.54 -24.40 -17.57
C SER A 613 24.28 -23.33 -18.38
N LYS A 614 23.92 -23.16 -19.67
CA LYS A 614 24.52 -22.18 -20.60
C LYS A 614 23.62 -20.97 -20.86
N LEU A 615 22.45 -20.91 -20.24
CA LEU A 615 21.49 -19.85 -20.47
C LEU A 615 22.07 -18.51 -19.97
N GLU A 616 22.15 -17.57 -20.93
CA GLU A 616 22.63 -16.18 -20.80
C GLU A 616 24.13 -15.96 -20.59
N LYS A 617 24.94 -16.47 -21.53
CA LYS A 617 26.21 -15.97 -22.11
C LYS A 617 27.28 -15.30 -21.23
N ASN A 618 27.15 -15.14 -19.91
CA ASN A 618 28.09 -14.54 -18.96
C ASN A 618 27.86 -15.01 -17.51
N ILE A 619 26.74 -15.67 -17.21
CA ILE A 619 26.56 -16.35 -15.93
C ILE A 619 26.64 -17.85 -16.16
N GLU A 620 27.77 -18.44 -15.76
CA GLU A 620 27.74 -19.85 -15.44
C GLU A 620 26.87 -19.99 -14.20
N ILE A 621 25.59 -20.33 -14.40
CA ILE A 621 24.82 -20.90 -13.30
C ILE A 621 25.63 -22.12 -12.86
N ASN A 622 25.90 -22.23 -11.56
CA ASN A 622 26.62 -23.35 -10.99
C ASN A 622 25.75 -24.61 -11.13
N MET A 623 25.53 -25.10 -12.35
CA MET A 623 24.81 -26.32 -12.68
C MET A 623 25.70 -27.21 -13.52
N ILE A 624 25.62 -28.50 -13.25
CA ILE A 624 26.26 -29.53 -14.05
C ILE A 624 25.39 -29.72 -15.29
N GLU A 625 26.00 -30.05 -16.45
CA GLU A 625 25.27 -30.43 -17.68
C GLU A 625 24.57 -31.80 -17.55
N LYS A 626 24.19 -32.20 -16.34
CA LYS A 626 23.51 -33.45 -15.99
C LYS A 626 22.37 -33.18 -15.02
N GLY A 627 21.27 -33.91 -15.18
CA GLY A 627 20.14 -33.89 -14.28
C GLY A 627 19.74 -35.27 -13.79
N LEU A 628 18.60 -35.35 -13.10
CA LEU A 628 18.00 -36.61 -12.70
C LEU A 628 16.48 -36.58 -12.91
N HIS A 629 15.91 -37.76 -13.14
CA HIS A 629 14.47 -37.98 -13.09
C HIS A 629 14.09 -38.35 -11.65
N PHE A 630 13.49 -37.43 -10.89
CA PHE A 630 13.22 -37.63 -9.48
C PHE A 630 11.94 -38.44 -9.27
N GLU A 631 12.03 -39.57 -8.56
CA GLU A 631 10.92 -40.55 -8.43
C GLU A 631 9.67 -39.98 -7.77
N HIS A 632 9.80 -38.96 -6.91
CA HIS A 632 8.67 -38.29 -6.28
C HIS A 632 8.09 -37.14 -7.10
N ASP A 633 8.76 -36.73 -8.18
CA ASP A 633 8.35 -35.61 -9.03
C ASP A 633 8.79 -35.82 -10.48
N LEU A 634 8.23 -36.87 -11.09
CA LEU A 634 8.59 -37.37 -12.42
C LEU A 634 8.19 -36.44 -13.57
N CYS A 635 7.44 -35.37 -13.30
CA CYS A 635 7.00 -34.41 -14.31
C CYS A 635 7.79 -33.10 -14.30
N LYS A 636 8.88 -33.03 -13.52
CA LYS A 636 9.81 -31.90 -13.46
C LYS A 636 11.21 -32.31 -13.88
N VAL A 637 11.96 -31.36 -14.46
CA VAL A 637 13.36 -31.53 -14.82
C VAL A 637 14.25 -31.02 -13.69
N TRP A 638 15.03 -31.91 -13.08
CA TRP A 638 15.92 -31.59 -11.97
C TRP A 638 17.39 -31.57 -12.41
N CYS A 639 18.08 -30.45 -12.24
CA CYS A 639 19.50 -30.30 -12.59
C CYS A 639 20.39 -30.22 -11.35
N PHE A 640 21.56 -30.86 -11.41
CA PHE A 640 22.54 -30.80 -10.32
C PHE A 640 23.23 -29.44 -10.26
N ILE A 641 23.53 -28.98 -9.04
CA ILE A 641 24.28 -27.75 -8.79
C ILE A 641 25.79 -28.08 -8.73
N LYS A 642 26.65 -27.33 -9.46
CA LYS A 642 28.12 -27.48 -9.43
C LYS A 642 28.65 -27.41 -7.99
N SER A 643 29.62 -28.26 -7.69
CA SER A 643 30.28 -28.33 -6.38
C SER A 643 29.33 -28.59 -5.19
N SER A 644 28.15 -29.13 -5.47
CA SER A 644 27.12 -29.47 -4.48
C SER A 644 26.53 -30.85 -4.79
N THR A 645 25.91 -31.47 -3.78
CA THR A 645 25.06 -32.67 -3.96
C THR A 645 23.58 -32.30 -4.17
N SER A 646 23.25 -31.01 -4.18
CA SER A 646 21.89 -30.49 -4.32
C SER A 646 21.44 -30.40 -5.77
N VAL A 647 20.12 -30.43 -5.94
CA VAL A 647 19.42 -30.39 -7.24
C VAL A 647 18.33 -29.31 -7.19
N ARG A 648 17.96 -28.75 -8.35
CA ARG A 648 16.85 -27.78 -8.49
C ARG A 648 15.99 -28.09 -9.70
N THR A 649 14.70 -27.77 -9.63
CA THR A 649 13.83 -27.77 -10.81
C THR A 649 14.18 -26.62 -11.75
N VAL A 650 14.12 -26.85 -13.06
CA VAL A 650 14.44 -25.82 -14.08
C VAL A 650 13.43 -25.74 -15.23
N ASP A 651 12.60 -26.76 -15.39
CA ASP A 651 11.64 -26.91 -16.48
C ASP A 651 10.64 -28.04 -16.16
N ASP A 652 9.58 -28.13 -16.95
CA ASP A 652 8.60 -29.22 -16.89
C ASP A 652 8.96 -30.31 -17.91
N MET A 653 8.65 -31.57 -17.59
CA MET A 653 8.73 -32.64 -18.58
C MET A 653 7.65 -32.46 -19.66
N PRO A 654 7.90 -32.88 -20.91
CA PRO A 654 6.90 -32.82 -21.97
C PRO A 654 5.58 -33.46 -21.57
N ASP A 655 4.45 -32.89 -21.98
CA ASP A 655 3.16 -33.51 -21.71
C ASP A 655 3.07 -34.88 -22.40
N GLY A 656 2.44 -35.85 -21.75
CA GLY A 656 2.41 -37.24 -22.19
C GLY A 656 3.62 -38.07 -21.75
N THR A 657 4.59 -37.50 -21.02
CA THR A 657 5.69 -38.27 -20.40
C THR A 657 5.14 -39.28 -19.38
N PRO A 658 5.54 -40.57 -19.39
CA PRO A 658 5.07 -41.55 -18.42
C PRO A 658 5.60 -41.24 -17.01
N CYS A 659 4.68 -41.15 -16.03
CA CYS A 659 4.99 -40.84 -14.64
C CYS A 659 4.35 -41.80 -13.62
N GLY A 660 3.57 -42.79 -14.08
CA GLY A 660 2.97 -43.81 -13.21
C GLY A 660 2.11 -44.82 -13.96
N HIS A 661 1.51 -45.75 -13.23
CA HIS A 661 0.59 -46.74 -13.81
C HIS A 661 -0.64 -46.02 -14.40
N ASN A 662 -0.83 -46.09 -15.72
CA ASN A 662 -1.84 -45.32 -16.45
C ASN A 662 -1.80 -43.80 -16.17
N SER A 663 -0.62 -43.25 -15.87
CA SER A 663 -0.45 -41.83 -15.55
C SER A 663 0.69 -41.20 -16.35
N PHE A 664 0.43 -39.98 -16.84
CA PHE A 664 1.33 -39.23 -17.69
C PHE A 664 1.35 -37.75 -17.30
N CYS A 665 2.42 -37.06 -17.64
CA CYS A 665 2.59 -35.65 -17.31
C CYS A 665 1.64 -34.77 -18.13
N LEU A 666 1.06 -33.77 -17.48
CA LEU A 666 0.27 -32.70 -18.12
C LEU A 666 0.49 -31.41 -17.33
N ASN A 667 1.04 -30.40 -18.00
CA ASN A 667 1.35 -29.09 -17.45
C ASN A 667 2.20 -29.17 -16.15
N GLY A 668 3.22 -30.04 -16.19
CA GLY A 668 4.16 -30.27 -15.09
C GLY A 668 3.64 -31.15 -13.95
N GLU A 669 2.41 -31.67 -14.02
CA GLU A 669 1.83 -32.55 -13.00
C GLU A 669 1.56 -33.95 -13.55
N CYS A 670 1.68 -34.99 -12.70
CA CYS A 670 1.37 -36.37 -13.08
C CYS A 670 -0.15 -36.62 -12.98
N LYS A 671 -0.81 -36.79 -14.13
CA LYS A 671 -2.26 -37.00 -14.22
C LYS A 671 -2.58 -38.42 -14.69
N SER A 672 -3.69 -38.99 -14.21
CA SER A 672 -4.14 -40.32 -14.64
C SER A 672 -5.02 -40.26 -15.89
N LEU A 673 -5.00 -41.36 -16.66
CA LEU A 673 -5.93 -41.56 -17.76
C LEU A 673 -7.34 -41.90 -17.27
N ILE A 674 -8.33 -41.19 -17.80
CA ILE A 674 -9.77 -41.35 -17.55
C ILE A 674 -10.50 -41.63 -18.87
N CYS A 675 -11.84 -41.73 -18.85
CA CYS A 675 -12.67 -42.00 -20.03
C CYS A 675 -12.17 -43.20 -20.86
N ASN A 676 -11.93 -44.35 -20.22
CA ASN A 676 -11.38 -45.57 -20.82
C ASN A 676 -10.00 -45.39 -21.50
N GLY A 677 -9.20 -44.44 -21.03
CA GLY A 677 -7.87 -44.18 -21.57
C GLY A 677 -7.82 -43.04 -22.58
N THR A 678 -8.95 -42.48 -22.99
CA THR A 678 -8.98 -41.48 -24.09
C THR A 678 -8.59 -40.07 -23.66
N ILE A 679 -8.66 -39.78 -22.36
CA ILE A 679 -8.39 -38.45 -21.79
C ILE A 679 -7.37 -38.58 -20.65
N LEU A 680 -6.38 -37.69 -20.65
CA LEU A 680 -5.40 -37.49 -19.59
C LEU A 680 -5.80 -36.31 -18.71
N GLY A 681 -5.96 -36.54 -17.40
CA GLY A 681 -6.46 -35.52 -16.48
C GLY A 681 -7.92 -35.14 -16.73
N GLY A 682 -8.37 -34.02 -16.17
CA GLY A 682 -9.76 -33.59 -16.29
C GLY A 682 -10.67 -34.19 -15.20
N ASN A 683 -11.97 -34.20 -15.44
CA ASN A 683 -12.95 -34.78 -14.50
C ASN A 683 -13.64 -36.01 -15.13
N ILE A 684 -13.76 -37.09 -14.36
CA ILE A 684 -14.43 -38.34 -14.79
C ILE A 684 -15.89 -38.10 -15.24
N ASN A 685 -16.55 -37.06 -14.71
CA ASN A 685 -17.91 -36.69 -15.07
C ASN A 685 -18.02 -36.06 -16.47
N ASP A 686 -16.91 -35.64 -17.08
CA ASP A 686 -16.90 -35.04 -18.42
C ASP A 686 -16.93 -36.09 -19.55
N CYS A 687 -16.91 -37.39 -19.23
CA CYS A 687 -16.89 -38.48 -20.20
C CYS A 687 -18.30 -38.74 -20.78
N THR A 688 -18.51 -38.58 -22.10
CA THR A 688 -19.85 -38.60 -22.71
C THR A 688 -20.44 -39.99 -23.01
N THR A 689 -19.67 -41.08 -23.08
CA THR A 689 -20.24 -42.45 -23.23
C THR A 689 -19.21 -43.57 -23.08
N THR A 690 -19.69 -44.72 -22.59
CA THR A 690 -18.96 -45.94 -22.23
C THR A 690 -18.64 -46.83 -23.45
N GLN A 691 -17.93 -46.33 -24.47
CA GLN A 691 -17.51 -47.18 -25.59
C GLN A 691 -16.12 -46.80 -26.14
N ASN A 692 -15.07 -47.50 -25.68
CA ASN A 692 -14.19 -48.36 -26.50
C ASN A 692 -13.01 -48.88 -25.66
N LYS A 693 -12.57 -50.12 -25.94
CA LYS A 693 -11.91 -51.05 -25.00
C LYS A 693 -10.39 -51.18 -25.18
N TYR A 694 -9.71 -50.31 -25.93
CA TYR A 694 -8.38 -50.66 -26.46
C TYR A 694 -7.16 -50.16 -25.68
N LEU A 695 -7.21 -49.04 -24.96
CA LEU A 695 -6.01 -48.57 -24.23
C LEU A 695 -5.69 -49.36 -22.96
N LYS A 696 -6.68 -50.02 -22.33
CA LYS A 696 -6.41 -50.92 -21.19
C LYS A 696 -5.48 -52.09 -21.56
N SER A 697 -5.45 -52.55 -22.81
CA SER A 697 -4.57 -53.66 -23.20
C SER A 697 -3.16 -53.23 -23.59
N LEU A 698 -2.97 -52.01 -24.10
CA LEU A 698 -1.65 -51.50 -24.49
C LEU A 698 -0.80 -51.05 -23.30
N LEU A 699 -1.43 -50.65 -22.19
CA LEU A 699 -0.76 -50.19 -20.98
C LEU A 699 -0.92 -51.19 -19.84
N LYS A 700 -0.50 -52.44 -20.05
CA LYS A 700 -0.26 -53.35 -18.93
C LYS A 700 1.07 -52.96 -18.28
N THR A 701 1.06 -51.85 -17.55
CA THR A 701 2.27 -51.37 -16.87
C THR A 701 2.62 -52.34 -15.75
N SER A 702 3.85 -52.82 -15.76
CA SER A 702 4.39 -53.69 -14.72
C SER A 702 5.00 -52.87 -13.59
N GLU A 703 5.13 -53.51 -12.43
CA GLU A 703 5.92 -52.96 -11.34
C GLU A 703 7.41 -53.18 -11.60
N TRP A 704 8.22 -52.24 -11.16
CA TRP A 704 9.65 -52.43 -11.03
C TRP A 704 9.97 -53.45 -9.94
N GLU A 705 11.05 -54.20 -10.11
CA GLU A 705 11.72 -54.81 -8.97
C GLU A 705 12.30 -53.74 -8.03
N SER A 706 12.62 -54.15 -6.81
CA SER A 706 13.35 -53.30 -5.88
C SER A 706 14.67 -52.84 -6.51
N TRP A 707 15.04 -51.59 -6.26
CA TRP A 707 16.34 -51.07 -6.68
C TRP A 707 17.48 -51.94 -6.14
N LEU A 708 18.43 -52.29 -7.00
CA LEU A 708 19.70 -52.85 -6.57
C LEU A 708 20.47 -51.83 -5.71
N SER A 709 21.39 -52.34 -4.90
CA SER A 709 22.29 -51.52 -4.11
C SER A 709 23.05 -50.51 -4.98
N TRP A 710 23.25 -49.31 -4.42
CA TRP A 710 24.10 -48.31 -5.05
C TRP A 710 25.52 -48.84 -5.26
N SER A 711 26.13 -48.50 -6.40
CA SER A 711 27.55 -48.68 -6.64
C SER A 711 28.37 -47.89 -5.64
N LYS A 712 29.65 -48.26 -5.49
CA LYS A 712 30.63 -47.42 -4.78
C LYS A 712 30.67 -46.04 -5.41
N CYS A 713 30.92 -45.02 -4.57
CA CYS A 713 31.12 -43.66 -5.03
C CYS A 713 32.37 -43.61 -5.92
N THR A 714 32.29 -42.97 -7.08
CA THR A 714 33.43 -42.87 -8.00
C THR A 714 34.54 -41.95 -7.50
N SER A 715 34.23 -41.01 -6.59
CA SER A 715 35.26 -40.17 -5.99
C SER A 715 36.08 -40.99 -5.00
N THR A 716 37.38 -40.68 -4.91
CA THR A 716 38.34 -41.35 -4.00
C THR A 716 39.00 -40.38 -3.02
N LYS A 717 38.69 -39.08 -3.09
CA LYS A 717 39.26 -38.04 -2.23
C LYS A 717 38.20 -37.49 -1.26
N CYS A 718 38.55 -37.39 0.02
CA CYS A 718 37.66 -36.84 1.04
C CYS A 718 37.21 -35.43 0.65
N GLY A 719 35.89 -35.22 0.62
CA GLY A 719 35.27 -33.95 0.23
C GLY A 719 34.97 -33.80 -1.26
N GLU A 720 35.56 -34.62 -2.13
CA GLU A 720 35.29 -34.61 -3.57
C GLU A 720 33.94 -35.27 -3.86
N ILE A 721 33.26 -34.71 -4.87
CA ILE A 721 31.96 -35.16 -5.33
C ILE A 721 32.19 -36.20 -6.42
N GLY A 722 31.76 -37.42 -6.16
CA GLY A 722 31.69 -38.50 -7.14
C GLY A 722 30.25 -38.76 -7.56
N TYR A 723 30.07 -39.85 -8.30
CA TYR A 723 28.77 -40.35 -8.72
C TYR A 723 28.61 -41.79 -8.23
N LYS A 724 27.36 -42.19 -8.00
CA LYS A 724 26.99 -43.58 -7.76
C LYS A 724 25.79 -43.91 -8.62
N LYS A 725 25.70 -45.17 -9.06
CA LYS A 725 24.61 -45.68 -9.89
C LYS A 725 23.88 -46.82 -9.19
N ARG A 726 22.59 -46.94 -9.42
CA ARG A 726 21.81 -48.14 -9.10
C ARG A 726 20.95 -48.51 -10.29
N LYS A 727 20.60 -49.79 -10.39
CA LYS A 727 19.77 -50.33 -11.48
C LYS A 727 18.58 -51.08 -10.89
N ARG A 728 17.46 -51.08 -11.60
CA ARG A 728 16.28 -51.92 -11.35
C ARG A 728 15.86 -52.59 -12.65
N ILE A 729 15.15 -53.70 -12.55
CA ILE A 729 14.66 -54.47 -13.69
C ILE A 729 13.14 -54.31 -13.71
N CYS A 730 12.58 -54.04 -14.89
CA CYS A 730 11.14 -54.02 -15.08
C CYS A 730 10.68 -55.48 -15.15
N LYS A 731 9.71 -55.90 -14.32
CA LYS A 731 9.25 -57.29 -14.31
C LYS A 731 8.56 -57.72 -15.62
N ASP A 732 8.18 -56.76 -16.48
CA ASP A 732 7.49 -57.00 -17.76
C ASP A 732 7.91 -55.96 -18.81
N SER A 733 7.13 -55.77 -19.89
CA SER A 733 7.57 -55.00 -21.07
C SER A 733 7.71 -53.48 -20.88
N THR A 734 6.88 -52.83 -20.04
CA THR A 734 6.89 -51.37 -19.86
C THR A 734 6.67 -50.98 -18.39
N CYS A 735 7.64 -50.24 -17.81
CA CYS A 735 7.57 -49.69 -16.47
C CYS A 735 7.86 -48.17 -16.49
N PRO A 736 7.11 -47.35 -15.74
CA PRO A 736 7.31 -45.89 -15.70
C PRO A 736 8.58 -45.48 -14.94
N GLY A 737 9.37 -44.56 -15.50
CA GLY A 737 10.64 -44.08 -14.93
C GLY A 737 11.87 -44.80 -15.51
N ILE A 738 13.06 -44.47 -15.00
CA ILE A 738 14.34 -45.00 -15.51
C ILE A 738 14.72 -46.35 -14.89
N ASP A 739 15.40 -47.22 -15.65
CA ASP A 739 15.96 -48.50 -15.18
C ASP A 739 17.32 -48.31 -14.48
N ILE A 740 18.05 -47.25 -14.82
CA ILE A 740 19.33 -46.87 -14.23
C ILE A 740 19.22 -45.45 -13.68
N GLN A 741 19.54 -45.28 -12.39
CA GLN A 741 19.61 -43.97 -11.74
C GLN A 741 21.06 -43.65 -11.36
N GLU A 742 21.54 -42.47 -11.72
CA GLU A 742 22.83 -41.89 -11.28
C GLU A 742 22.55 -40.71 -10.35
N THR A 743 23.31 -40.60 -9.26
CA THR A 743 23.27 -39.42 -8.38
C THR A 743 24.67 -39.05 -7.94
N THR A 744 24.87 -37.80 -7.54
CA THR A 744 26.09 -37.37 -6.88
C THR A 744 26.23 -38.02 -5.49
N CYS A 745 27.47 -38.27 -5.08
CA CYS A 745 27.84 -38.77 -3.76
C CYS A 745 29.08 -38.02 -3.28
N LYS A 746 29.25 -37.91 -1.97
CA LYS A 746 30.48 -37.38 -1.36
C LYS A 746 31.30 -38.57 -0.87
N PHE A 747 32.59 -38.62 -1.22
CA PHE A 747 33.45 -39.70 -0.73
C PHE A 747 33.51 -39.69 0.80
N ASP A 748 33.31 -40.86 1.39
CA ASP A 748 33.14 -41.06 2.82
C ASP A 748 34.47 -40.87 3.57
N CYS A 749 34.56 -39.85 4.43
CA CYS A 749 35.79 -39.46 5.10
C CYS A 749 36.07 -40.28 6.38
N THR A 750 35.24 -41.25 6.72
CA THR A 750 35.15 -41.94 8.03
C THR A 750 36.38 -42.75 8.48
N LYS A 751 37.50 -42.73 7.74
CA LYS A 751 38.79 -43.25 8.23
C LYS A 751 39.64 -42.25 9.03
N ILE A 752 39.08 -41.08 9.36
CA ILE A 752 39.79 -40.07 10.15
C ILE A 752 39.14 -40.00 11.54
N GLU A 753 39.96 -40.23 12.57
CA GLU A 753 39.58 -40.15 13.98
C GLU A 753 38.80 -38.88 14.28
N ASN A 754 37.53 -39.07 14.58
CA ASN A 754 36.53 -38.04 14.50
C ASN A 754 36.24 -37.49 15.90
N ASN A 755 37.18 -36.75 16.46
CA ASN A 755 37.12 -36.31 17.86
C ASN A 755 36.27 -35.03 17.98
N TRP A 756 34.95 -35.19 18.05
CA TRP A 756 34.02 -34.11 18.34
C TRP A 756 33.94 -33.86 19.85
N SER A 757 33.70 -32.61 20.24
CA SER A 757 33.15 -32.33 21.56
C SER A 757 31.77 -32.96 21.67
N ASN A 758 31.30 -33.13 22.90
CA ASN A 758 29.89 -33.37 23.14
C ASN A 758 29.06 -32.26 22.47
N TRP A 759 27.91 -32.64 21.94
CA TRP A 759 26.92 -31.69 21.49
C TRP A 759 26.48 -30.79 22.66
N SER A 760 26.24 -29.52 22.36
CA SER A 760 25.48 -28.63 23.21
C SER A 760 24.07 -29.18 23.39
N ASN A 761 23.41 -28.69 24.43
CA ASN A 761 21.96 -28.80 24.52
C ASN A 761 21.32 -28.13 23.28
N TRP A 762 20.17 -28.64 22.87
CA TRP A 762 19.35 -28.00 21.85
C TRP A 762 18.94 -26.61 22.33
N LEU A 763 19.11 -25.61 21.45
CA LEU A 763 18.50 -24.29 21.62
C LEU A 763 16.98 -24.40 21.65
N GLU A 764 16.32 -23.36 22.17
CA GLU A 764 14.86 -23.31 22.19
C GLU A 764 14.26 -23.44 20.78
N CYS A 765 13.04 -24.00 20.72
CA CYS A 765 12.33 -24.19 19.46
C CYS A 765 11.99 -22.84 18.84
N SER A 766 12.30 -22.65 17.55
CA SER A 766 12.01 -21.41 16.84
C SER A 766 10.51 -21.16 16.62
N ALA A 767 9.63 -22.10 16.96
CA ALA A 767 8.18 -21.91 16.88
C ALA A 767 7.71 -20.92 17.94
N THR A 768 7.15 -19.79 17.51
CA THR A 768 6.56 -18.79 18.40
C THR A 768 5.18 -19.24 18.90
N GLU A 769 4.40 -19.89 18.03
CA GLU A 769 3.04 -20.36 18.27
C GLU A 769 2.97 -21.86 18.60
N CYS A 770 1.93 -22.25 19.34
CA CYS A 770 1.68 -23.65 19.74
C CYS A 770 1.26 -24.50 18.53
N ASP A 771 1.58 -25.80 18.56
CA ASP A 771 1.27 -26.79 17.51
C ASP A 771 1.87 -26.47 16.11
N LYS A 772 2.60 -25.37 15.98
CA LYS A 772 3.36 -25.01 14.77
C LYS A 772 4.73 -25.68 14.79
N GLU A 773 5.17 -26.06 13.60
CA GLU A 773 6.52 -26.55 13.38
C GLU A 773 7.52 -25.40 13.47
N GLY A 774 8.55 -25.59 14.29
CA GLY A 774 9.74 -24.77 14.37
C GLY A 774 10.99 -25.63 14.15
N LYS A 775 12.15 -25.01 14.35
CA LYS A 775 13.44 -25.69 14.31
C LYS A 775 14.20 -25.45 15.62
N GLN A 776 14.79 -26.50 16.15
CA GLN A 776 15.79 -26.43 17.21
C GLN A 776 17.15 -26.67 16.60
N ILE A 777 18.16 -26.03 17.17
CA ILE A 777 19.53 -26.11 16.71
C ILE A 777 20.43 -26.49 17.89
N ARG A 778 21.32 -27.46 17.72
CA ARG A 778 22.41 -27.75 18.66
C ARG A 778 23.76 -27.65 17.96
N THR A 779 24.80 -27.37 18.72
CA THR A 779 26.16 -27.18 18.19
C THR A 779 27.19 -28.06 18.87
N ARG A 780 28.26 -28.43 18.18
CA ARG A 780 29.43 -29.12 18.75
C ARG A 780 30.68 -28.53 18.14
N LYS A 781 31.79 -28.62 18.85
CA LYS A 781 33.10 -28.15 18.38
C LYS A 781 33.95 -29.34 17.95
N CYS A 782 34.67 -29.20 16.86
CA CYS A 782 35.68 -30.19 16.50
C CYS A 782 36.89 -30.06 17.44
N LEU A 783 37.24 -31.12 18.17
CA LEU A 783 38.40 -31.14 19.08
C LEU A 783 39.68 -31.62 18.38
N SER A 784 39.57 -32.06 17.13
CA SER A 784 40.71 -32.43 16.28
C SER A 784 40.84 -31.43 15.11
N ASN A 785 41.88 -31.58 14.29
CA ASN A 785 42.00 -30.77 13.07
C ASN A 785 41.06 -31.24 11.93
N LYS A 786 40.33 -32.35 12.11
CA LYS A 786 39.46 -32.93 11.07
C LYS A 786 38.29 -33.69 11.71
N CYS A 787 37.13 -33.06 11.76
CA CYS A 787 35.90 -33.74 12.15
C CYS A 787 34.87 -33.81 11.01
N ILE A 788 34.16 -34.92 10.96
CA ILE A 788 33.18 -35.33 9.96
C ILE A 788 31.79 -35.16 10.55
N GLY A 789 30.96 -34.39 9.84
CA GLY A 789 29.64 -33.95 10.27
C GLY A 789 29.64 -32.43 10.46
N SER A 790 28.45 -31.86 10.64
CA SER A 790 28.33 -30.43 10.88
C SER A 790 28.65 -30.10 12.35
N GLU A 791 29.14 -28.88 12.57
CA GLU A 791 29.18 -28.23 13.89
C GLU A 791 27.77 -27.86 14.37
N ILE A 792 26.77 -27.92 13.49
CA ILE A 792 25.40 -27.46 13.72
C ILE A 792 24.43 -28.52 13.19
N GLU A 793 23.54 -29.00 14.03
CA GLU A 793 22.44 -29.89 13.64
C GLU A 793 21.12 -29.16 13.88
N SER A 794 20.19 -29.26 12.92
CA SER A 794 18.83 -28.74 13.08
C SER A 794 17.83 -29.88 12.99
N GLN A 795 16.86 -29.91 13.90
CA GLN A 795 15.71 -30.81 13.81
C GLN A 795 14.41 -30.00 13.81
N SER A 796 13.39 -30.56 13.17
CA SER A 796 12.01 -30.11 13.34
C SER A 796 11.61 -30.30 14.80
N CYS A 797 11.16 -29.23 15.43
CA CYS A 797 10.53 -29.26 16.73
C CYS A 797 9.08 -28.82 16.54
N GLN A 798 8.16 -29.43 17.27
CA GLN A 798 6.91 -28.78 17.58
C GLN A 798 7.05 -28.18 18.97
N LYS A 799 6.54 -26.97 19.16
CA LYS A 799 6.31 -26.44 20.49
C LYS A 799 5.17 -27.24 21.11
N PHE A 800 5.53 -28.39 21.68
CA PHE A 800 4.62 -29.32 22.33
C PHE A 800 4.30 -28.78 23.72
N CYS A 801 3.23 -28.01 23.82
CA CYS A 801 2.62 -27.74 25.10
C CYS A 801 1.83 -28.99 25.49
N LEU A 802 2.13 -29.59 26.64
CA LEU A 802 1.26 -30.63 27.22
C LEU A 802 -0.17 -30.11 27.18
N LYS A 803 -1.02 -30.80 26.40
CA LYS A 803 -2.47 -30.61 26.36
C LYS A 803 -3.08 -31.11 27.67
N ASN A 804 -2.59 -30.59 28.79
CA ASN A 804 -3.30 -30.62 30.05
C ASN A 804 -3.98 -29.26 30.15
N TYR A 805 -5.29 -29.32 29.97
CA TYR A 805 -6.21 -28.20 30.06
C TYR A 805 -5.82 -27.32 31.24
N GLY A 806 -5.36 -26.10 30.95
CA GLY A 806 -5.37 -25.07 31.97
C GLY A 806 -6.80 -24.93 32.48
N LYS A 807 -6.95 -24.63 33.76
CA LYS A 807 -8.22 -24.12 34.24
C LYS A 807 -8.17 -22.61 34.06
N PHE A 808 -9.24 -22.06 33.51
CA PHE A 808 -9.41 -20.62 33.63
C PHE A 808 -9.44 -20.27 35.11
N THR A 809 -8.78 -19.17 35.47
CA THR A 809 -9.00 -18.51 36.75
C THR A 809 -10.47 -18.13 36.88
N GLU A 810 -10.87 -17.72 38.08
CA GLU A 810 -12.12 -16.97 38.20
C GLU A 810 -12.08 -15.76 37.27
N TRP A 811 -13.27 -15.38 36.79
CA TRP A 811 -13.41 -14.16 36.04
C TRP A 811 -12.96 -12.98 36.87
N SER A 812 -12.22 -12.07 36.25
CA SER A 812 -12.03 -10.74 36.80
C SER A 812 -13.39 -10.10 37.08
N SER A 813 -13.39 -9.12 37.97
CA SER A 813 -14.45 -8.13 38.03
C SER A 813 -14.71 -7.59 36.61
N TRP A 814 -15.97 -7.33 36.29
CA TRP A 814 -16.32 -6.66 35.04
C TRP A 814 -15.60 -5.31 34.93
N SER A 815 -15.05 -5.01 33.76
CA SER A 815 -14.55 -3.68 33.44
C SER A 815 -15.67 -2.66 33.59
N LYS A 816 -15.31 -1.40 33.77
CA LYS A 816 -16.24 -0.29 33.54
C LYS A 816 -16.79 -0.39 32.11
N CYS A 817 -18.03 0.06 31.92
CA CYS A 817 -18.66 0.09 30.60
C CYS A 817 -17.84 0.92 29.62
N ASN A 818 -17.61 0.38 28.42
CA ASN A 818 -16.98 1.07 27.31
C ASN A 818 -18.09 1.80 26.52
N PHE A 819 -18.11 3.13 26.61
CA PHE A 819 -19.13 3.96 25.97
C PHE A 819 -18.60 4.37 24.59
N THR A 820 -19.39 4.16 23.55
CA THR A 820 -19.06 4.57 22.17
C THR A 820 -19.78 5.86 21.79
N LYS A 821 -19.16 6.55 20.82
CA LYS A 821 -19.21 7.99 20.52
C LYS A 821 -20.58 8.63 20.27
N ASP A 822 -21.60 7.88 19.87
CA ASP A 822 -22.83 8.50 19.32
C ASP A 822 -24.01 8.56 20.30
N CYS A 823 -23.85 8.16 21.57
CA CYS A 823 -24.98 8.00 22.51
C CYS A 823 -26.17 7.19 21.92
N GLN A 824 -25.94 6.46 20.84
CA GLN A 824 -26.90 5.63 20.11
C GLN A 824 -26.46 4.16 20.05
N THR A 825 -25.15 3.89 20.13
CA THR A 825 -24.61 2.52 20.17
C THR A 825 -24.45 2.00 21.58
N SER A 826 -24.93 0.79 21.79
CA SER A 826 -24.92 0.08 23.07
C SER A 826 -23.51 -0.01 23.66
N SER A 827 -23.31 0.45 24.90
CA SER A 827 -22.07 0.25 25.63
C SER A 827 -21.93 -1.19 26.10
N PHE A 828 -20.69 -1.65 26.24
CA PHE A 828 -20.38 -3.00 26.70
C PHE A 828 -19.31 -2.98 27.78
N ARG A 829 -19.44 -3.86 28.77
CA ARG A 829 -18.39 -4.17 29.74
C ARG A 829 -17.74 -5.48 29.38
N LYS A 830 -16.47 -5.61 29.72
CA LYS A 830 -15.66 -6.79 29.43
C LYS A 830 -15.16 -7.37 30.73
N ARG A 831 -15.24 -8.68 30.92
CA ARG A 831 -14.48 -9.36 31.97
C ARG A 831 -13.52 -10.34 31.32
N ARG A 832 -12.39 -10.57 31.98
CA ARG A 832 -11.34 -11.44 31.47
C ARG A 832 -11.03 -12.50 32.51
N ARG A 833 -10.66 -13.68 32.04
CA ARG A 833 -10.09 -14.76 32.86
C ARG A 833 -8.81 -15.23 32.21
N ASP A 834 -7.81 -15.52 33.02
CA ASP A 834 -6.54 -16.01 32.49
C ASP A 834 -6.50 -17.53 32.56
N CYS A 835 -5.81 -18.13 31.60
CA CYS A 835 -5.62 -19.56 31.58
C CYS A 835 -4.43 -19.89 32.48
N TRP A 836 -4.68 -20.57 33.61
CA TRP A 836 -3.67 -20.87 34.62
C TRP A 836 -3.40 -22.37 34.73
N SER A 837 -2.14 -22.70 35.01
CA SER A 837 -1.67 -24.04 35.39
C SER A 837 -0.51 -23.88 36.37
N THR A 838 -0.54 -24.62 37.47
CA THR A 838 0.56 -24.62 38.46
C THR A 838 1.79 -25.38 37.98
N ILE A 839 1.68 -26.11 36.86
CA ILE A 839 2.71 -27.03 36.36
C ILE A 839 3.30 -26.52 35.03
N ILE A 840 2.57 -25.71 34.26
CA ILE A 840 2.90 -25.37 32.87
C ILE A 840 2.91 -23.85 32.65
N PRO A 841 4.01 -23.27 32.16
CA PRO A 841 4.03 -21.93 31.57
C PRO A 841 3.22 -21.89 30.27
N ASN A 842 2.23 -20.99 30.16
CA ASN A 842 1.33 -20.79 29.01
C ASN A 842 0.40 -21.98 28.65
N PRO A 843 -0.55 -22.36 29.53
CA PRO A 843 -1.52 -23.42 29.24
C PRO A 843 -2.57 -23.00 28.19
N VAL A 844 -3.21 -24.00 27.57
CA VAL A 844 -4.33 -23.84 26.63
C VAL A 844 -5.65 -24.17 27.36
N CYS A 845 -6.63 -23.28 27.27
CA CYS A 845 -7.96 -23.40 27.90
C CYS A 845 -9.05 -23.32 26.81
N ASN A 846 -10.06 -24.17 26.87
CA ASN A 846 -11.22 -24.14 25.98
C ASN A 846 -12.28 -23.15 26.50
N GLY A 847 -12.59 -22.13 25.70
CA GLY A 847 -13.57 -21.09 26.01
C GLY A 847 -13.01 -19.69 25.77
N GLU A 848 -13.89 -18.70 25.73
CA GLU A 848 -13.50 -17.30 25.55
C GLU A 848 -12.66 -16.82 26.74
N LYS A 849 -11.52 -16.17 26.46
CA LYS A 849 -10.70 -15.48 27.47
C LYS A 849 -11.35 -14.18 27.93
N GLU A 850 -12.22 -13.61 27.09
CA GLU A 850 -12.89 -12.34 27.29
C GLU A 850 -14.39 -12.53 27.04
N GLU A 851 -15.22 -12.02 27.95
CA GLU A 851 -16.67 -11.99 27.77
C GLU A 851 -17.13 -10.54 27.67
N ILE A 852 -18.02 -10.28 26.73
CA ILE A 852 -18.59 -8.95 26.46
C ILE A 852 -20.06 -8.97 26.85
N GLN A 853 -20.46 -8.07 27.75
CA GLN A 853 -21.87 -7.90 28.15
C GLN A 853 -22.33 -6.48 27.85
N LEU A 854 -23.52 -6.34 27.28
CA LEU A 854 -24.20 -5.06 27.12
C LEU A 854 -24.48 -4.43 28.50
N CYS A 855 -24.11 -3.17 28.66
CA CYS A 855 -24.32 -2.46 29.91
C CYS A 855 -25.78 -2.05 30.10
N PRO A 856 -26.24 -1.91 31.35
CA PRO A 856 -27.56 -1.36 31.65
C PRO A 856 -27.72 0.03 31.04
N ARG A 857 -28.88 0.25 30.40
CA ARG A 857 -29.22 1.53 29.74
C ARG A 857 -29.18 2.74 30.68
N SER A 858 -29.29 2.54 31.99
CA SER A 858 -29.22 3.59 33.01
C SER A 858 -27.82 4.21 33.15
N GLU A 859 -26.75 3.40 33.17
CA GLU A 859 -25.37 3.90 33.25
C GLU A 859 -24.96 4.63 31.96
N PHE A 860 -25.41 4.12 30.81
CA PHE A 860 -25.26 4.73 29.48
C PHE A 860 -25.79 6.17 29.43
N LYS A 861 -27.01 6.36 29.92
CA LYS A 861 -27.66 7.68 29.96
C LYS A 861 -26.90 8.65 30.87
N ASN A 862 -26.42 8.19 32.03
CA ASN A 862 -25.73 9.05 32.99
C ASN A 862 -24.39 9.60 32.47
N ARG A 863 -23.56 8.80 31.80
CA ARG A 863 -22.25 9.28 31.31
C ARG A 863 -22.38 10.17 30.07
N CYS A 864 -23.29 9.85 29.14
CA CYS A 864 -23.60 10.73 28.01
C CYS A 864 -24.12 12.09 28.49
N ASN A 865 -25.09 12.08 29.42
CA ASN A 865 -25.61 13.31 30.01
C ASN A 865 -24.52 14.11 30.74
N ALA A 866 -23.58 13.45 31.42
CA ALA A 866 -22.46 14.12 32.08
C ALA A 866 -21.49 14.77 31.09
N MET A 867 -21.17 14.09 29.97
CA MET A 867 -20.32 14.66 28.93
C MET A 867 -21.02 15.83 28.22
N GLU A 868 -22.29 15.69 27.87
CA GLU A 868 -23.09 16.78 27.29
C GLU A 868 -23.14 17.99 28.23
N ALA A 869 -23.45 17.78 29.52
CA ALA A 869 -23.48 18.85 30.51
C ALA A 869 -22.12 19.54 30.68
N TYR A 870 -21.02 18.79 30.64
CA TYR A 870 -19.67 19.35 30.67
C TYR A 870 -19.34 20.17 29.42
N ILE A 871 -19.69 19.69 28.22
CA ILE A 871 -19.47 20.42 26.97
C ILE A 871 -20.31 21.71 26.97
N GLU A 872 -21.58 21.64 27.35
CA GLU A 872 -22.46 22.81 27.46
C GLU A 872 -21.90 23.84 28.45
N ALA A 873 -21.44 23.40 29.62
CA ALA A 873 -20.81 24.28 30.61
C ALA A 873 -19.51 24.91 30.09
N SER A 874 -18.71 24.15 29.37
CA SER A 874 -17.46 24.62 28.78
C SER A 874 -17.71 25.68 27.71
N VAL A 875 -18.64 25.44 26.77
CA VAL A 875 -19.07 26.41 25.75
C VAL A 875 -19.60 27.69 26.42
N ARG A 876 -20.48 27.54 27.41
CA ARG A 876 -21.03 28.69 28.14
C ARG A 876 -19.94 29.53 28.79
N LYS A 877 -18.96 28.89 29.45
CA LYS A 877 -17.85 29.60 30.10
C LYS A 877 -16.95 30.29 29.06
N THR A 878 -16.68 29.66 27.92
CA THR A 878 -15.94 30.28 26.82
C THR A 878 -16.66 31.53 26.29
N GLU A 879 -17.99 31.49 26.09
CA GLU A 879 -18.75 32.66 25.65
C GLU A 879 -18.82 33.77 26.70
N GLU A 880 -18.97 33.41 27.98
CA GLU A 880 -18.94 34.34 29.11
C GLU A 880 -17.63 35.11 29.16
N ILE A 881 -16.49 34.41 29.02
CA ILE A 881 -15.16 35.03 29.03
C ILE A 881 -14.96 35.91 27.80
N LYS A 882 -15.44 35.51 26.61
CA LYS A 882 -15.40 36.35 25.41
C LYS A 882 -16.13 37.68 25.62
N LYS A 883 -17.34 37.64 26.18
CA LYS A 883 -18.13 38.86 26.50
C LYS A 883 -17.44 39.70 27.57
N TYR A 884 -16.86 39.06 28.59
CA TYR A 884 -16.10 39.76 29.62
C TYR A 884 -14.90 40.51 29.03
N ASN A 885 -14.15 39.87 28.13
CA ASN A 885 -12.98 40.45 27.46
C ASN A 885 -13.30 41.71 26.65
N GLU A 886 -14.50 41.82 26.06
CA GLU A 886 -14.94 43.01 25.31
C GLU A 886 -15.06 44.26 26.21
N THR A 887 -15.26 44.06 27.52
CA THR A 887 -15.47 45.14 28.51
C THR A 887 -14.33 45.29 29.50
N ASP A 888 -13.32 44.44 29.45
CA ASP A 888 -12.23 44.41 30.43
C ASP A 888 -11.12 45.42 30.10
N SER A 889 -11.16 46.58 30.76
CA SER A 889 -10.16 47.64 30.62
C SER A 889 -8.78 47.30 31.21
N THR A 890 -8.64 46.16 31.89
CA THR A 890 -7.35 45.73 32.46
C THR A 890 -6.46 44.99 31.46
N LEU A 891 -7.02 44.57 30.31
CA LEU A 891 -6.28 43.93 29.24
C LEU A 891 -5.24 44.88 28.65
N LYS A 892 -3.99 44.42 28.55
CA LYS A 892 -2.88 45.20 27.97
C LYS A 892 -2.11 44.36 26.98
N GLU A 893 -1.57 45.00 25.96
CA GLU A 893 -0.61 44.35 25.06
C GLU A 893 0.68 44.05 25.82
N GLY A 894 1.08 42.79 25.82
CA GLY A 894 2.36 42.31 26.33
C GLY A 894 3.37 42.08 25.19
N ALA A 895 4.43 41.33 25.52
CA ALA A 895 5.47 40.95 24.55
C ALA A 895 4.88 40.23 23.33
N GLY A 896 5.32 40.62 22.14
CA GLY A 896 4.80 40.10 20.86
C GLY A 896 3.41 40.66 20.49
N LYS A 897 3.01 41.80 21.07
CA LYS A 897 1.75 42.51 20.80
C LYS A 897 0.48 41.68 21.08
N LYS A 898 0.59 40.67 21.94
CA LYS A 898 -0.53 39.84 22.38
C LYS A 898 -1.25 40.52 23.54
N LEU A 899 -2.57 40.62 23.47
CA LEU A 899 -3.37 41.07 24.62
C LEU A 899 -3.31 40.03 25.74
N LEU A 900 -2.97 40.47 26.95
CA LEU A 900 -2.81 39.63 28.14
C LEU A 900 -3.57 40.25 29.32
N ARG A 901 -4.00 39.38 30.25
CA ARG A 901 -4.59 39.76 31.53
C ARG A 901 -3.57 39.54 32.65
N LYS A 902 -3.33 40.56 33.47
CA LYS A 902 -2.42 40.45 34.62
C LYS A 902 -3.20 39.99 35.86
N ILE A 903 -2.83 38.81 36.41
CA ILE A 903 -3.44 38.25 37.62
C ILE A 903 -2.33 38.11 38.67
N GLY A 904 -2.40 38.92 39.73
CA GLY A 904 -1.29 39.10 40.65
C GLY A 904 -0.08 39.74 39.94
N SER A 905 1.08 39.09 40.01
CA SER A 905 2.31 39.53 39.32
C SER A 905 2.51 38.87 37.95
N ILE A 906 1.67 37.91 37.54
CA ILE A 906 1.87 37.08 36.34
C ILE A 906 0.90 37.50 35.22
N ASN A 907 1.40 37.50 33.99
CA ASN A 907 0.59 37.74 32.80
C ASN A 907 -0.01 36.42 32.29
N TYR A 908 -1.30 36.41 31.98
CA TYR A 908 -2.03 35.25 31.46
C TYR A 908 -2.75 35.58 30.13
N PRO A 909 -3.08 34.57 29.32
CA PRO A 909 -3.93 34.75 28.15
C PRO A 909 -5.31 35.32 28.50
N ILE A 910 -5.98 35.99 27.56
CA ILE A 910 -7.33 36.55 27.76
C ILE A 910 -8.40 35.51 28.10
N GLN A 911 -8.13 34.22 27.82
CA GLN A 911 -8.97 33.10 28.19
C GLN A 911 -8.97 32.81 29.70
N CYS A 912 -7.97 33.30 30.45
CA CYS A 912 -7.87 33.12 31.90
C CYS A 912 -8.50 34.31 32.62
N THR A 913 -9.47 34.10 33.51
CA THR A 913 -9.94 35.14 34.45
C THR A 913 -9.34 34.92 35.84
N GLU A 914 -9.37 35.92 36.70
CA GLU A 914 -8.93 35.77 38.10
C GLU A 914 -9.69 34.63 38.81
N GLU A 915 -11.00 34.52 38.55
CA GLU A 915 -11.85 33.44 39.05
C GLU A 915 -11.40 32.05 38.56
N THR A 916 -11.16 31.87 37.26
CA THR A 916 -10.79 30.54 36.73
C THR A 916 -9.40 30.10 37.20
N VAL A 917 -8.46 31.04 37.30
CA VAL A 917 -7.10 30.77 37.77
C VAL A 917 -7.08 30.45 39.27
N GLN A 918 -7.76 31.24 40.11
CA GLN A 918 -7.78 31.00 41.57
C GLN A 918 -8.51 29.69 41.92
N SER A 919 -9.61 29.41 41.21
CA SER A 919 -10.39 28.19 41.44
C SER A 919 -9.69 26.91 40.98
N ALA A 920 -8.69 26.98 40.09
CA ALA A 920 -7.97 25.80 39.57
C ALA A 920 -7.37 24.91 40.69
N SER A 921 -6.87 25.52 41.76
CA SER A 921 -6.34 24.81 42.94
C SER A 921 -7.36 23.93 43.67
N THR A 922 -8.65 24.17 43.46
CA THR A 922 -9.79 23.45 44.06
C THR A 922 -10.36 22.34 43.16
N ILE A 923 -9.75 22.11 41.98
CA ILE A 923 -10.16 21.01 41.10
C ILE A 923 -9.91 19.66 41.78
N GLN A 924 -10.90 18.78 41.68
CA GLN A 924 -10.87 17.44 42.26
C GLN A 924 -10.31 16.44 41.24
N LEU A 925 -9.12 15.93 41.52
CA LEU A 925 -8.45 14.86 40.76
C LEU A 925 -8.56 13.51 41.50
N ASP A 926 -8.74 12.44 40.72
CA ASP A 926 -8.73 11.05 41.16
C ASP A 926 -7.47 10.31 40.68
N SER A 927 -7.16 9.18 41.33
CA SER A 927 -6.08 8.25 40.96
C SER A 927 -6.09 7.78 39.50
N ASN A 928 -7.25 7.78 38.83
CA ASN A 928 -7.39 7.35 37.43
C ASN A 928 -7.26 8.49 36.42
N ASP A 929 -7.14 9.74 36.87
CA ASP A 929 -7.03 10.90 36.00
C ASP A 929 -5.58 11.08 35.49
N ILE A 930 -5.45 11.73 34.34
CA ILE A 930 -4.17 12.05 33.70
C ILE A 930 -4.01 13.57 33.65
N PHE A 931 -2.89 14.07 34.18
CA PHE A 931 -2.62 15.49 34.27
C PHE A 931 -1.32 15.87 33.57
N LEU A 932 -1.43 16.64 32.49
CA LEU A 932 -0.31 17.11 31.69
C LEU A 932 0.11 18.51 32.14
N ILE A 933 1.39 18.67 32.45
CA ILE A 933 1.97 19.95 32.87
C ILE A 933 3.09 20.32 31.92
N SER A 934 3.05 21.55 31.40
CA SER A 934 4.12 22.07 30.55
C SER A 934 4.13 23.60 30.56
N PHE A 935 4.97 24.18 29.71
CA PHE A 935 4.98 25.61 29.41
C PHE A 935 4.37 25.86 28.02
N PRO A 936 3.76 27.03 27.75
CA PRO A 936 3.18 27.31 26.44
C PRO A 936 4.17 27.09 25.30
N ASN A 937 3.67 26.66 24.12
CA ASN A 937 4.47 26.41 22.92
C ASN A 937 5.56 25.33 23.08
N SER A 938 5.42 24.43 24.06
CA SER A 938 6.29 23.27 24.24
C SER A 938 6.01 22.10 23.28
N GLY A 939 4.93 22.16 22.50
CA GLY A 939 4.49 21.07 21.62
C GLY A 939 3.74 19.95 22.36
N ILE A 940 2.97 20.32 23.38
CA ILE A 940 2.21 19.40 24.23
C ILE A 940 1.10 18.64 23.49
N GLU A 941 0.62 19.20 22.37
CA GLU A 941 -0.40 18.62 21.50
C GLU A 941 0.01 17.23 20.98
N LEU A 942 1.31 16.99 20.81
CA LEU A 942 1.83 15.67 20.44
C LEU A 942 1.43 14.62 21.49
N LEU A 943 1.57 14.94 22.78
CA LEU A 943 1.25 14.01 23.86
C LEU A 943 -0.27 13.85 24.01
N GLU A 944 -1.04 14.92 23.83
CA GLU A 944 -2.50 14.86 23.78
C GLU A 944 -2.96 13.85 22.73
N ASN A 945 -2.44 13.95 21.51
CA ASN A 945 -2.78 13.06 20.40
C ASN A 945 -2.41 11.61 20.70
N ILE A 946 -1.24 11.36 21.28
CA ILE A 946 -0.82 10.00 21.66
C ILE A 946 -1.75 9.43 22.73
N ILE A 947 -2.06 10.20 23.77
CA ILE A 947 -2.90 9.74 24.89
C ILE A 947 -4.32 9.45 24.37
N LEU A 948 -4.91 10.34 23.58
CA LEU A 948 -6.22 10.13 22.98
C LEU A 948 -6.23 8.84 22.14
N GLN A 949 -5.21 8.60 21.31
CA GLN A 949 -5.12 7.35 20.53
C GLN A 949 -4.96 6.09 21.41
N LEU A 950 -4.19 6.15 22.50
CA LEU A 950 -4.04 5.03 23.44
C LEU A 950 -5.37 4.66 24.13
N PHE A 951 -6.22 5.65 24.40
CA PHE A 951 -7.57 5.45 24.95
C PHE A 951 -8.66 5.22 23.87
N ASN A 952 -8.29 5.19 22.59
CA ASN A 952 -9.20 5.13 21.43
C ASN A 952 -10.19 6.32 21.34
N ASP A 953 -9.78 7.49 21.82
CA ASP A 953 -10.50 8.75 21.74
C ASP A 953 -10.18 9.54 20.46
N GLU A 954 -11.07 10.45 20.08
CA GLU A 954 -10.85 11.37 18.94
C GLU A 954 -9.87 12.48 19.29
N ILE A 955 -8.92 12.73 18.39
CA ILE A 955 -7.92 13.80 18.49
C ILE A 955 -8.55 15.20 18.39
N ASN A 956 -9.68 15.35 17.70
CA ASN A 956 -10.20 16.66 17.29
C ASN A 956 -11.30 17.25 18.21
N ASP A 957 -11.25 16.98 19.51
CA ASP A 957 -12.23 17.55 20.47
C ASP A 957 -11.53 18.42 21.51
N GLU A 958 -11.62 19.75 21.33
CA GLU A 958 -10.98 20.76 22.19
C GLU A 958 -11.39 20.62 23.67
N TYR A 959 -12.57 20.06 23.97
CA TYR A 959 -13.07 19.91 25.32
C TYR A 959 -12.65 18.60 25.99
N LYS A 960 -12.10 17.61 25.25
CA LYS A 960 -11.63 16.34 25.86
C LYS A 960 -10.34 16.47 26.65
N PHE A 961 -9.51 17.44 26.28
CA PHE A 961 -8.23 17.70 26.93
C PHE A 961 -8.13 19.17 27.37
N PRO A 962 -9.02 19.63 28.26
CA PRO A 962 -9.15 21.05 28.57
C PRO A 962 -7.93 21.58 29.31
N THR A 963 -7.59 22.83 28.98
CA THR A 963 -6.68 23.67 29.77
C THR A 963 -7.43 24.16 31.01
N ILE A 964 -7.09 23.67 32.20
CA ILE A 964 -7.92 23.85 33.40
C ILE A 964 -8.13 25.33 33.78
N GLU A 965 -7.12 26.18 33.56
CA GLU A 965 -7.15 27.60 33.88
C GLU A 965 -8.08 28.42 32.99
N TYR A 966 -8.59 27.86 31.89
CA TYR A 966 -9.60 28.52 31.04
C TYR A 966 -11.04 28.31 31.55
N PHE A 967 -11.24 27.31 32.42
CA PHE A 967 -12.57 26.85 32.80
C PHE A 967 -12.82 26.90 34.31
N GLY A 968 -11.77 26.73 35.14
CA GLY A 968 -11.88 26.72 36.59
C GLY A 968 -12.59 25.50 37.16
N SER A 969 -12.69 25.41 38.49
CA SER A 969 -13.21 24.20 39.14
C SER A 969 -14.70 23.93 38.91
N ALA A 970 -15.50 24.97 38.71
CA ALA A 970 -16.94 24.84 38.46
C ALA A 970 -17.26 24.01 37.21
N VAL A 971 -16.44 24.13 36.17
CA VAL A 971 -16.60 23.39 34.90
C VAL A 971 -15.78 22.10 34.91
N ILE A 972 -14.53 22.14 35.37
CA ILE A 972 -13.65 20.95 35.33
C ILE A 972 -14.12 19.84 36.28
N ASN A 973 -14.75 20.17 37.41
CA ASN A 973 -15.20 19.15 38.36
C ASN A 973 -16.37 18.29 37.83
N ILE A 974 -17.13 18.77 36.85
CA ILE A 974 -18.18 17.99 36.18
C ILE A 974 -17.68 17.20 34.97
N HIS A 975 -16.41 17.35 34.58
CA HIS A 975 -15.81 16.52 33.53
C HIS A 975 -15.87 15.04 33.96
N PRO A 976 -16.46 14.15 33.14
CA PRO A 976 -16.60 12.74 33.51
C PRO A 976 -15.23 12.03 33.56
N PRO A 977 -14.98 11.16 34.56
CA PRO A 977 -13.71 10.43 34.67
C PRO A 977 -13.59 9.27 33.64
N PRO A 978 -12.36 8.82 33.31
CA PRO A 978 -11.08 9.46 33.67
C PRO A 978 -10.93 10.79 32.95
N LYS A 979 -10.45 11.81 33.66
CA LYS A 979 -10.22 13.15 33.12
C LYS A 979 -8.83 13.19 32.48
N TYR A 980 -8.73 13.74 31.28
CA TYR A 980 -7.44 14.09 30.66
C TYR A 980 -7.33 15.59 30.71
N LEU A 981 -6.46 16.14 31.55
CA LEU A 981 -6.43 17.57 31.83
C LEU A 981 -5.03 18.10 31.55
N LYS A 982 -4.93 19.35 31.06
CA LYS A 982 -3.64 20.02 30.88
C LYS A 982 -3.58 21.36 31.59
N THR A 983 -2.38 21.81 31.90
CA THR A 983 -2.15 23.13 32.49
C THR A 983 -0.76 23.69 32.19
N TYR A 984 -0.70 25.02 32.20
CA TYR A 984 0.53 25.81 32.16
C TYR A 984 0.72 26.65 33.44
N LEU A 985 -0.15 26.48 34.45
CA LEU A 985 -0.05 27.22 35.72
C LEU A 985 1.25 26.90 36.46
N ASN A 986 1.72 27.88 37.25
CA ASN A 986 2.75 27.60 38.24
C ASN A 986 2.23 26.57 39.26
N PHE A 987 3.07 25.62 39.66
CA PHE A 987 2.68 24.48 40.50
C PHE A 987 1.92 24.87 41.78
N ASN A 988 2.19 26.04 42.35
CA ASN A 988 1.48 26.55 43.54
C ASN A 988 -0.02 26.79 43.33
N LEU A 989 -0.46 26.95 42.08
CA LEU A 989 -1.86 27.14 41.69
C LEU A 989 -2.50 25.85 41.15
N CYS A 990 -1.72 24.77 41.00
CA CYS A 990 -2.21 23.49 40.52
C CYS A 990 -3.07 22.78 41.59
N PRO A 991 -4.03 21.95 41.18
CA PRO A 991 -4.84 21.16 42.11
C PRO A 991 -4.03 20.12 42.89
N LYS A 992 -4.59 19.66 44.02
CA LYS A 992 -4.05 18.51 44.75
C LYS A 992 -4.11 17.26 43.88
N LEU A 993 -2.96 16.63 43.66
CA LEU A 993 -2.80 15.57 42.66
C LEU A 993 -3.42 14.21 43.05
N ASN A 994 -3.63 13.92 44.34
CA ASN A 994 -4.34 12.71 44.81
C ASN A 994 -3.95 11.38 44.11
N ASN A 995 -2.66 11.15 43.88
CA ASN A 995 -2.12 9.97 43.17
C ASN A 995 -2.55 9.81 41.69
N CYS A 996 -3.03 10.87 41.04
CA CYS A 996 -3.25 10.86 39.59
C CYS A 996 -1.92 10.68 38.82
N LYS A 997 -1.99 10.28 37.55
CA LYS A 997 -0.81 10.16 36.69
C LYS A 997 -0.43 11.52 36.12
N VAL A 998 0.77 11.99 36.44
CA VAL A 998 1.28 13.29 35.98
C VAL A 998 2.31 13.09 34.88
N ILE A 999 2.16 13.82 33.78
CA ILE A 999 3.13 13.83 32.68
C ILE A 999 3.64 15.26 32.53
N ILE A 1000 4.96 15.44 32.67
CA ILE A 1000 5.62 16.74 32.58
C ILE A 1000 6.38 16.77 31.26
N LEU A 1001 6.03 17.72 30.39
CA LEU A 1001 6.75 17.96 29.15
C LEU A 1001 7.61 19.22 29.30
N ILE A 1002 8.91 19.08 29.10
CA ILE A 1002 9.86 20.20 29.03
C ILE A 1002 10.44 20.30 27.63
N ARG A 1003 10.69 21.50 27.14
CA ARG A 1003 11.28 21.75 25.81
C ARG A 1003 12.38 22.78 25.98
N ASN A 1004 13.41 22.73 25.12
CA ASN A 1004 14.49 23.69 25.14
C ASN A 1004 13.93 25.13 25.17
N PRO A 1005 14.29 25.98 26.15
CA PRO A 1005 13.75 27.33 26.27
C PRO A 1005 14.01 28.19 25.04
N LYS A 1006 15.11 27.97 24.31
CA LYS A 1006 15.41 28.71 23.07
C LYS A 1006 14.41 28.39 21.97
N ASP A 1007 14.03 27.12 21.82
CA ASP A 1007 12.98 26.69 20.90
C ASP A 1007 11.60 27.24 21.31
N ILE A 1008 11.32 27.31 22.62
CA ILE A 1008 10.08 27.91 23.15
C ILE A 1008 9.99 29.39 22.82
N VAL A 1009 11.05 30.17 23.06
CA VAL A 1009 11.06 31.61 22.73
C VAL A 1009 10.75 31.82 21.26
N TRP A 1010 11.44 31.08 20.38
CA TRP A 1010 11.20 31.17 18.95
C TRP A 1010 9.77 30.80 18.56
N SER A 1011 9.27 29.69 19.10
CA SER A 1011 7.91 29.20 18.83
C SER A 1011 6.84 30.19 19.32
N MET A 1012 7.01 30.73 20.53
CA MET A 1012 6.07 31.67 21.14
C MET A 1012 6.11 33.03 20.45
N TYR A 1013 7.29 33.50 20.02
CA TYR A 1013 7.41 34.70 19.22
C TYR A 1013 6.64 34.57 17.91
N LYS A 1014 6.87 33.50 17.13
CA LYS A 1014 6.10 33.22 15.90
C LYS A 1014 4.60 33.18 16.15
N HIS A 1015 4.20 32.44 17.18
CA HIS A 1015 2.79 32.27 17.54
C HIS A 1015 2.14 33.62 17.87
N ASN A 1016 2.81 34.46 18.66
CA ASN A 1016 2.28 35.76 19.07
C ASN A 1016 2.29 36.80 17.94
N SER A 1017 3.30 36.78 17.07
CA SER A 1017 3.40 37.71 15.92
C SER A 1017 2.37 37.42 14.83
N GLY A 1018 1.82 36.20 14.75
CA GLY A 1018 0.81 35.81 13.76
C GLY A 1018 1.29 35.85 12.30
N ASN A 1019 2.61 35.95 12.08
CA ASN A 1019 3.23 36.07 10.76
C ASN A 1019 4.33 35.03 10.60
N ASP A 1020 4.21 34.17 9.58
CA ASP A 1020 5.23 33.16 9.26
C ASP A 1020 6.46 33.77 8.56
N ASN A 1021 6.32 34.96 7.97
CA ASN A 1021 7.37 35.67 7.23
C ASN A 1021 8.08 36.72 8.11
N ILE A 1022 8.69 36.27 9.20
CA ILE A 1022 9.46 37.12 10.11
C ILE A 1022 10.82 37.45 9.49
N ILE A 1023 11.13 38.75 9.37
CA ILE A 1023 12.45 39.24 8.96
C ILE A 1023 13.32 39.40 10.20
N LEU A 1024 14.49 38.74 10.22
CA LEU A 1024 15.45 38.77 11.31
C LEU A 1024 16.81 39.33 10.85
N PRO A 1025 17.58 39.99 11.74
CA PRO A 1025 17.25 40.30 13.14
C PRO A 1025 16.21 41.43 13.24
N SER A 1026 15.33 41.37 14.25
CA SER A 1026 14.34 42.41 14.52
C SER A 1026 14.44 42.88 15.97
N LYS A 1027 14.33 44.20 16.18
CA LYS A 1027 14.24 44.78 17.54
C LYS A 1027 13.06 44.19 18.32
N ASP A 1028 11.98 43.85 17.61
CA ASP A 1028 10.79 43.21 18.17
C ASP A 1028 11.09 41.82 18.76
N PHE A 1029 11.99 41.03 18.13
CA PHE A 1029 12.46 39.77 18.69
C PHE A 1029 13.35 39.99 19.92
N ASP A 1030 14.26 40.96 19.89
CA ASP A 1030 15.13 41.26 21.05
C ASP A 1030 14.30 41.71 22.27
N ASP A 1031 13.32 42.59 22.05
CA ASP A 1031 12.38 43.02 23.09
C ASP A 1031 11.56 41.84 23.63
N PHE A 1032 11.13 40.92 22.75
CA PHE A 1032 10.43 39.70 23.14
C PHE A 1032 11.29 38.73 23.95
N LEU A 1033 12.55 38.52 23.53
CA LEU A 1033 13.51 37.68 24.24
C LEU A 1033 13.79 38.25 25.63
N ASN A 1034 13.99 39.56 25.75
CA ASN A 1034 14.17 40.23 27.05
C ASN A 1034 12.95 40.03 27.95
N ALA A 1035 11.74 40.20 27.43
CA ALA A 1035 10.52 39.95 28.18
C ALA A 1035 10.41 38.48 28.66
N PHE A 1036 10.78 37.51 27.81
CA PHE A 1036 10.83 36.10 28.21
C PHE A 1036 11.88 35.85 29.30
N MET A 1037 13.07 36.42 29.15
CA MET A 1037 14.15 36.33 30.14
C MET A 1037 13.81 37.00 31.47
N ASN A 1038 12.89 37.96 31.50
CA ASN A 1038 12.41 38.61 32.73
C ASN A 1038 11.12 37.99 33.30
N GLY A 1039 10.56 36.95 32.64
CA GLY A 1039 9.30 36.35 33.06
C GLY A 1039 8.08 37.23 32.86
N GLU A 1040 8.14 38.15 31.89
CA GLU A 1040 7.08 39.11 31.55
C GLU A 1040 6.15 38.57 30.44
N THR A 1041 6.48 37.42 29.87
CA THR A 1041 5.62 36.71 28.91
C THR A 1041 4.45 35.99 29.60
N GLU A 1042 3.55 35.39 28.80
CA GLU A 1042 2.44 34.61 29.34
C GLU A 1042 2.93 33.46 30.24
N TYR A 1043 2.21 33.25 31.34
CA TYR A 1043 2.50 32.29 32.42
C TYR A 1043 3.78 32.54 33.23
N GLY A 1044 4.45 33.68 33.01
CA GLY A 1044 5.55 34.14 33.85
C GLY A 1044 6.92 33.58 33.46
N ASP A 1045 7.80 33.40 34.45
CA ASP A 1045 9.17 32.94 34.24
C ASP A 1045 9.23 31.41 34.04
N TYR A 1046 9.70 31.00 32.85
CA TYR A 1046 9.91 29.61 32.46
C TYR A 1046 10.77 28.81 33.47
N PHE A 1047 11.83 29.42 33.98
CA PHE A 1047 12.79 28.76 34.86
C PHE A 1047 12.18 28.53 36.23
N ILE A 1048 11.48 29.52 36.79
CA ILE A 1048 10.70 29.37 38.03
C ILE A 1048 9.61 28.31 37.87
N HIS A 1049 8.91 28.29 36.72
CA HIS A 1049 7.87 27.30 36.44
C HIS A 1049 8.40 25.86 36.60
N PHE A 1050 9.49 25.51 35.92
CA PHE A 1050 10.06 24.15 36.00
C PHE A 1050 10.82 23.90 37.30
N GLN A 1051 11.42 24.92 37.94
CA GLN A 1051 12.07 24.77 39.23
C GLN A 1051 11.07 24.32 40.31
N ASN A 1052 9.86 24.90 40.30
CA ASN A 1052 8.78 24.53 41.21
C ASN A 1052 8.23 23.10 40.96
N LEU A 1053 8.47 22.52 39.77
CA LEU A 1053 8.08 21.15 39.43
C LEU A 1053 9.13 20.09 39.79
N ILE A 1054 10.35 20.48 40.16
CA ILE A 1054 11.42 19.54 40.54
C ILE A 1054 10.99 18.54 41.63
N PRO A 1055 10.30 18.95 42.71
CA PRO A 1055 9.84 18.01 43.73
C PRO A 1055 8.85 16.99 43.17
N LEU A 1056 7.99 17.40 42.24
CA LEU A 1056 6.97 16.56 41.62
C LEU A 1056 7.56 15.50 40.68
N ILE A 1057 8.64 15.84 39.97
CA ILE A 1057 9.32 14.93 39.03
C ILE A 1057 9.84 13.67 39.74
N LYS A 1058 10.14 13.74 41.04
CA LYS A 1058 10.66 12.61 41.82
C LYS A 1058 9.58 11.60 42.23
N ASN A 1059 8.29 11.92 42.05
CA ASN A 1059 7.20 11.03 42.44
C ASN A 1059 7.06 9.87 41.42
N GLU A 1060 6.76 8.66 41.90
CA GLU A 1060 6.58 7.47 41.05
C GLU A 1060 5.37 7.59 40.09
N ASN A 1061 4.41 8.45 40.42
CA ASN A 1061 3.25 8.76 39.59
C ASN A 1061 3.51 9.91 38.60
N SER A 1062 4.76 10.35 38.44
CA SER A 1062 5.17 11.39 37.51
C SER A 1062 6.07 10.82 36.41
N LEU A 1063 5.90 11.32 35.18
CA LEU A 1063 6.76 11.01 34.04
C LEU A 1063 7.29 12.31 33.41
N LEU A 1064 8.60 12.51 33.44
CA LEU A 1064 9.26 13.60 32.72
C LEU A 1064 9.65 13.17 31.30
N LEU A 1065 9.27 13.98 30.31
CA LEU A 1065 9.64 13.83 28.90
C LEU A 1065 10.19 15.15 28.36
N THR A 1066 11.10 15.06 27.40
CA THR A 1066 11.46 16.23 26.58
C THR A 1066 10.75 16.17 25.23
N TYR A 1067 10.38 17.34 24.70
CA TYR A 1067 9.78 17.43 23.36
C TYR A 1067 10.73 16.84 22.30
N GLU A 1068 12.03 17.10 22.45
CA GLU A 1068 13.07 16.63 21.53
C GLU A 1068 13.19 15.10 21.52
N GLN A 1069 12.97 14.44 22.67
CA GLN A 1069 12.88 12.98 22.73
C GLN A 1069 11.57 12.49 22.10
N ALA A 1070 10.45 13.13 22.45
CA ALA A 1070 9.11 12.76 22.01
C ALA A 1070 8.97 12.71 20.49
N THR A 1071 9.57 13.67 19.79
CA THR A 1071 9.54 13.75 18.33
C THR A 1071 10.62 12.91 17.64
N SER A 1072 11.79 12.72 18.27
CA SER A 1072 12.91 12.00 17.63
C SER A 1072 12.67 10.50 17.49
N ASP A 1073 11.89 9.92 18.41
CA ASP A 1073 11.50 8.52 18.40
C ASP A 1073 10.07 8.39 18.92
N ILE A 1074 9.13 8.61 18.00
CA ILE A 1074 7.70 8.58 18.31
C ILE A 1074 7.25 7.21 18.80
N VAL A 1075 7.84 6.12 18.30
CA VAL A 1075 7.50 4.74 18.66
C VAL A 1075 7.90 4.47 20.12
N THR A 1076 9.11 4.85 20.50
CA THR A 1076 9.57 4.73 21.89
C THR A 1076 8.72 5.61 22.82
N THR A 1077 8.32 6.80 22.37
CA THR A 1077 7.47 7.71 23.15
C THR A 1077 6.08 7.14 23.40
N ILE A 1078 5.41 6.63 22.35
CA ILE A 1078 4.12 5.93 22.46
C ILE A 1078 4.24 4.74 23.40
N THR A 1079 5.29 3.93 23.26
CA THR A 1079 5.51 2.74 24.09
C THR A 1079 5.75 3.11 25.55
N LYS A 1080 6.52 4.17 25.82
CA LYS A 1080 6.81 4.67 27.17
C LYS A 1080 5.56 5.22 27.85
N LEU A 1081 4.73 5.99 27.13
CA LEU A 1081 3.45 6.47 27.63
C LEU A 1081 2.48 5.32 27.88
N ALA A 1082 2.37 4.37 26.95
CA ALA A 1082 1.53 3.18 27.13
C ALA A 1082 1.94 2.40 28.38
N LYS A 1083 3.24 2.20 28.62
CA LYS A 1083 3.73 1.54 29.83
C LYS A 1083 3.41 2.35 31.10
N PHE A 1084 3.63 3.66 31.09
CA PHE A 1084 3.37 4.52 32.25
C PHE A 1084 1.88 4.60 32.63
N LEU A 1085 1.01 4.56 31.63
CA LEU A 1085 -0.45 4.61 31.78
C LEU A 1085 -1.08 3.22 31.98
N ASN A 1086 -0.28 2.16 32.10
CA ASN A 1086 -0.73 0.77 32.22
C ASN A 1086 -1.57 0.27 31.02
N LEU A 1087 -1.22 0.72 29.81
CA LEU A 1087 -1.83 0.41 28.52
C LEU A 1087 -0.87 -0.36 27.58
N GLN A 1088 0.11 -1.10 28.13
CA GLN A 1088 1.08 -1.86 27.31
C GLN A 1088 0.43 -2.86 26.33
N ASP A 1089 -0.78 -3.33 26.61
CA ASP A 1089 -1.54 -4.20 25.71
C ASP A 1089 -1.88 -3.51 24.38
N LYS A 1090 -2.13 -2.20 24.40
CA LYS A 1090 -2.43 -1.38 23.21
C LYS A 1090 -1.28 -1.35 22.21
N VAL A 1091 -0.05 -1.49 22.67
CA VAL A 1091 1.16 -1.40 21.86
C VAL A 1091 1.88 -2.75 21.72
N SER A 1092 1.33 -3.82 22.31
CA SER A 1092 1.89 -5.17 22.23
C SER A 1092 1.75 -5.80 20.86
N ASP A 1093 0.67 -5.47 20.15
CA ASP A 1093 0.46 -5.84 18.75
C ASP A 1093 1.10 -4.81 17.81
N GLN A 1094 2.01 -5.28 16.95
CA GLN A 1094 2.75 -4.43 16.03
C GLN A 1094 1.82 -3.70 15.04
N LYS A 1095 0.68 -4.32 14.67
CA LYS A 1095 -0.29 -3.68 13.77
C LYS A 1095 -1.02 -2.52 14.46
N ASN A 1096 -1.45 -2.69 15.70
CA ASN A 1096 -2.09 -1.60 16.44
C ASN A 1096 -1.10 -0.46 16.76
N LEU A 1097 0.13 -0.78 17.12
CA LEU A 1097 1.20 0.22 17.30
C LEU A 1097 1.43 1.02 16.01
N PHE A 1098 1.55 0.35 14.86
CA PHE A 1098 1.72 1.02 13.57
C PHE A 1098 0.56 1.97 13.25
N LYS A 1099 -0.68 1.53 13.51
CA LYS A 1099 -1.88 2.38 13.34
C LYS A 1099 -1.83 3.63 14.21
N ILE A 1100 -1.46 3.50 15.49
CA ILE A 1100 -1.35 4.64 16.41
C ILE A 1100 -0.27 5.62 15.90
N VAL A 1101 0.88 5.09 15.48
CA VAL A 1101 1.98 5.90 14.91
C VAL A 1101 1.50 6.68 13.68
N GLU A 1102 0.81 6.01 12.76
CA GLU A 1102 0.28 6.62 11.53
C GLU A 1102 -0.72 7.75 11.85
N GLU A 1103 -1.72 7.49 12.71
CA GLU A 1103 -2.72 8.48 13.12
C GLU A 1103 -2.09 9.68 13.85
N VAL A 1104 -1.17 9.44 14.79
CA VAL A 1104 -0.46 10.51 15.51
C VAL A 1104 0.41 11.33 14.54
N THR A 1105 1.09 10.68 13.59
CA THR A 1105 1.94 11.37 12.62
C THR A 1105 1.10 12.27 11.72
N LEU A 1106 0.00 11.75 11.17
CA LEU A 1106 -0.93 12.50 10.30
C LEU A 1106 -1.49 13.76 10.99
N HIS A 1107 -1.88 13.67 12.27
CA HIS A 1107 -2.44 14.82 12.99
C HIS A 1107 -1.37 15.83 13.44
N ASN A 1108 -0.09 15.46 13.41
CA ASN A 1108 1.03 16.32 13.81
C ASN A 1108 1.91 16.76 12.63
N GLU A 1109 1.59 16.43 11.37
CA GLU A 1109 2.41 16.82 10.20
C GLU A 1109 2.73 18.32 10.17
N PHE A 1110 1.75 19.17 10.49
CA PHE A 1110 1.95 20.62 10.60
C PHE A 1110 2.83 21.03 11.78
N ASN A 1111 2.85 20.26 12.87
CA ASN A 1111 3.65 20.53 14.06
C ASN A 1111 5.11 20.07 13.91
N TYR A 1112 5.39 19.06 13.08
CA TYR A 1112 6.76 18.62 12.80
C TYR A 1112 7.58 19.70 12.07
N ASN A 1113 6.93 20.67 11.41
CA ASN A 1113 7.59 21.84 10.86
C ASN A 1113 8.09 22.85 11.92
N TYR A 1114 7.77 22.68 13.21
CA TYR A 1114 8.53 23.34 14.28
C TYR A 1114 9.84 22.58 14.51
N THR A 1115 10.72 22.73 13.53
CA THR A 1115 12.07 22.20 13.46
C THR A 1115 12.85 22.51 14.73
N ILE A 1116 13.16 21.44 15.48
CA ILE A 1116 14.12 21.45 16.58
C ILE A 1116 15.41 22.13 16.10
N LYS A 1117 15.88 23.15 16.85
CA LYS A 1117 17.07 23.99 16.56
C LYS A 1117 16.84 25.19 15.62
N GLU A 1118 15.61 25.55 15.28
CA GLU A 1118 15.40 26.78 14.51
C GLU A 1118 15.76 28.06 15.24
N TRP A 1119 15.79 28.04 16.58
CA TRP A 1119 16.22 29.17 17.38
C TRP A 1119 17.62 29.68 16.96
N LYS A 1120 18.48 28.83 16.38
CA LYS A 1120 19.79 29.26 15.84
C LYS A 1120 19.68 30.28 14.70
N LYS A 1121 18.51 30.42 14.08
CA LYS A 1121 18.23 31.45 13.05
C LYS A 1121 17.97 32.84 13.65
N CYS A 1122 17.55 32.92 14.91
CA CYS A 1122 17.11 34.18 15.54
C CYS A 1122 17.96 34.61 16.73
N PHE A 1123 18.52 33.67 17.49
CA PHE A 1123 19.46 33.99 18.55
C PHE A 1123 20.81 34.38 17.95
N ASN A 1124 21.54 35.26 18.64
CA ASN A 1124 22.98 35.37 18.47
C ASN A 1124 23.72 34.57 19.57
N GLU A 1125 25.03 34.38 19.39
CA GLU A 1125 25.86 33.60 20.33
C GLU A 1125 25.79 34.14 21.76
N LYS A 1126 25.80 35.47 21.94
CA LYS A 1126 25.71 36.09 23.28
C LYS A 1126 24.38 35.80 23.96
N GLN A 1127 23.26 36.00 23.27
CA GLN A 1127 21.91 35.68 23.77
C GLN A 1127 21.77 34.19 24.11
N SER A 1128 22.36 33.33 23.27
CA SER A 1128 22.39 31.89 23.49
C SER A 1128 23.13 31.54 24.78
N LEU A 1129 24.31 32.11 25.01
CA LEU A 1129 25.11 31.90 26.23
C LEU A 1129 24.41 32.43 27.48
N GLU A 1130 23.78 33.62 27.41
CA GLU A 1130 23.04 34.20 28.54
C GLU A 1130 21.88 33.30 29.00
N MET A 1131 21.17 32.69 28.05
CA MET A 1131 20.12 31.72 28.38
C MET A 1131 20.68 30.40 28.92
N ASP A 1132 21.83 29.95 28.44
CA ASP A 1132 22.52 28.76 28.96
C ASP A 1132 22.94 28.99 30.42
N GLU A 1133 23.55 30.14 30.73
CA GLU A 1133 23.95 30.52 32.10
C GLU A 1133 22.73 30.60 33.04
N LYS A 1134 21.61 31.19 32.58
CA LYS A 1134 20.37 31.24 33.36
C LYS A 1134 19.80 29.82 33.59
N PHE A 1135 19.81 28.97 32.57
CA PHE A 1135 19.34 27.58 32.69
C PHE A 1135 20.19 26.79 33.71
N GLU A 1136 21.51 26.85 33.58
CA GLU A 1136 22.44 26.21 34.52
C GLU A 1136 22.22 26.72 35.94
N THR A 1137 22.09 28.04 36.13
CA THR A 1137 21.89 28.64 37.46
C THR A 1137 20.62 28.14 38.16
N PHE A 1138 19.49 28.05 37.43
CA PHE A 1138 18.21 27.63 38.01
C PHE A 1138 18.14 26.12 38.28
N PHE A 1139 18.78 25.31 37.44
CA PHE A 1139 18.65 23.85 37.48
C PHE A 1139 19.88 23.12 38.02
N LYS A 1140 20.93 23.85 38.45
CA LYS A 1140 22.14 23.28 39.04
C LYS A 1140 21.84 22.25 40.14
N GLY A 1141 22.40 21.06 40.02
CA GLY A 1141 22.21 19.96 40.98
C GLY A 1141 20.83 19.29 40.92
N SER A 1142 19.99 19.62 39.95
CA SER A 1142 18.68 19.00 39.74
C SER A 1142 18.69 17.95 38.63
N ILE A 1143 17.63 17.15 38.54
CA ILE A 1143 17.45 16.19 37.42
C ILE A 1143 17.28 16.88 36.05
N ILE A 1144 16.98 18.18 36.04
CA ILE A 1144 16.80 18.98 34.82
C ILE A 1144 18.13 19.54 34.30
N GLU A 1145 19.17 19.65 35.14
CA GLU A 1145 20.45 20.32 34.83
C GLU A 1145 21.03 19.93 33.47
N ASN A 1146 21.03 18.63 33.16
CA ASN A 1146 21.62 18.07 31.94
C ASN A 1146 20.57 17.51 30.96
N ILE A 1147 19.30 17.87 31.10
CA ILE A 1147 18.19 17.20 30.39
C ILE A 1147 18.23 17.38 28.87
N PHE A 1148 18.83 18.48 28.41
CA PHE A 1148 18.99 18.77 26.98
C PHE A 1148 20.38 18.39 26.45
N GLU A 1149 21.26 17.81 27.26
CA GLU A 1149 22.63 17.46 26.89
C GLU A 1149 23.35 18.63 26.18
N ASN A 1150 23.83 18.44 24.95
CA ASN A 1150 24.44 19.50 24.13
C ASN A 1150 23.44 20.21 23.21
N LYS A 1151 22.13 19.92 23.28
CA LYS A 1151 21.14 20.46 22.34
C LYS A 1151 20.86 21.96 22.54
N MET A 1152 21.12 22.49 23.74
CA MET A 1152 21.04 23.93 24.01
C MET A 1152 22.26 24.70 23.48
N LYS A 1153 23.42 24.06 23.31
CA LYS A 1153 24.66 24.76 22.94
C LYS A 1153 24.56 25.41 21.55
N TRP A 1154 25.18 26.58 21.44
CA TRP A 1154 25.29 27.39 20.22
C TRP A 1154 25.78 26.59 19.01
#